data_AF-A0A523GFJ6-F1
#
_entry.id   AF-A0A523GFJ6-F1
#
_cell.length_a   1.000
_cell.length_b   1.000
_cell.length_c   1.000
_cell.angle_alpha   90.00
_cell.angle_beta   90.00
_cell.angle_gamma   90.00
#
_symmetry.space_group_name_H-M   'P 1'
#
loop_
_entity.id
_entity.type
_entity.pdbx_description
1 polymer ?
#
loop_
_entity_poly.entity_id
_entity_poly.type
_entity_poly.pdbx_seq_one_letter_code
_entity_poly.pdbx_strand_id
1 'polypeptide(L)'
;MPKNYKHFFLLCSLFTINISAQNQDLKCRWVHTFDYPFVLDSLSVEVESIFFPSDSTVNFDYNYSKGTILISPMNLDSIRVCYDVFPFAFHQTYARRTLNEYDSSALFKPKVPSTSWVDSREELFVTDQLYKSGSISRGISFGNNQDVFVNSNLNLQMEGKLTNNVNISAVITDQNIPFQPDGNTQQLQDFDKVFIQLYNDQFSLSAGDVVLQHQGTGKGESYFLQYYKNVQGGMLETKYPMLNGQAQTSLGISVAKGKFASIEIDPLEGVQGPYRVRGPNNQRFVVILAGSEKVFVDGKLLTRGFNYDYVVDYNLGEITFTNRVLITKFTRIRVDFEFSDQNYSKSIMAATHQQQWRKTRLFVNAYSEKDNKNRPLTFNLTNSDKETLSEIGDNLDEAVISSIDSVGFVENQVLYKMVDTVDATGNHLQVLVFSVHPDSALYQAHFSQVGFGKGDYIQLSTTINGRVFKWVGVDNNGVLLGDFDSDILIATPQKKQMFTIGVVQDLTPTDYVYAEAAFSTNDLNLYSDIDNEDNQGRAFKLGFVSKNRTLGSSNYFLSSRLDYEFTSRYFSAIDRFRYIEFDRDWSISSEDLTIQNQDHIFNAEIELKKDLDNLLKYQLVRRKRGEFVDGYQHKIQLAKGFGKFQIRSDLFKMSNDQMDSHSKWFRWTFDTQYRSKWIIPGYQYQVDRNEITVVANDSIVGSAMNFAANNFYLRSVDSAKVRFLVDFVIREDRLPSAGSLIPESRSKTTRLGFGSNIGKTQRVDLLFTYRNLENLIPQEGPKNDENITTRLDWQGSFLDRHIISELNYQVGNIRELKREFIFLSVPTGEGTHTWRDENQDGIQDLNEFYLALNPDERNYAKFFLPTDDYVLAFSNTLNYRLNLEMPRAWRNSTGLKKLLSRFSSQTNWNIQRKLTDDRLSIRFSPFAKIIKDEDLIASKELFRSTWFYNRSHAKYGFDFGIFSSRNKQLLTDGFEAREIKENHFNIRYSPQKEFLLRFFTMQKTRKLASDFLETRNYIIREKAMTPEISWQPTNKFRITGKYSLIDRKNILVEGNGESANVNEFSLNLRHSKVQRSTLSANVKYAIIKFDGEVNTAVGYELLQALQPGNNVLWSVNWQLKIASGLQLQLNYNGRKSPDSPMIHTGRMQINALF
;
A
#
# COMPACT_ATOMS: atom_id res chain seq x y z
N MET A 1 32.45 64.03 37.69
CA MET A 1 32.31 63.43 36.34
C MET A 1 33.09 62.11 36.30
N PRO A 2 32.82 61.13 35.43
CA PRO A 2 31.59 60.80 34.66
C PRO A 2 31.11 59.34 34.98
N LYS A 3 30.07 58.70 34.42
CA LYS A 3 28.82 59.06 33.72
C LYS A 3 27.81 57.88 33.84
N ASN A 4 26.51 58.18 33.74
CA ASN A 4 25.44 57.38 33.12
C ASN A 4 25.11 55.94 33.60
N TYR A 5 24.31 55.84 34.66
CA TYR A 5 23.27 54.79 34.78
C TYR A 5 21.91 55.32 34.30
N LYS A 6 21.47 54.91 33.12
CA LYS A 6 20.05 54.89 32.70
C LYS A 6 19.84 53.66 31.82
N HIS A 7 18.84 52.83 32.16
CA HIS A 7 18.15 51.78 31.37
C HIS A 7 17.74 50.54 32.20
N PHE A 8 18.19 50.39 33.45
CA PHE A 8 17.74 49.30 34.33
C PHE A 8 16.34 49.50 34.96
N PHE A 9 15.62 50.58 34.60
CA PHE A 9 14.37 50.98 35.28
C PHE A 9 13.09 50.72 34.48
N LEU A 10 13.16 50.05 33.32
CA LEU A 10 12.00 49.84 32.41
C LEU A 10 11.45 48.40 32.40
N LEU A 11 12.03 47.46 33.15
CA LEU A 11 11.57 46.06 33.18
C LEU A 11 10.93 45.62 34.51
N CYS A 12 11.01 46.44 35.56
CA CYS A 12 10.35 46.17 36.85
C CYS A 12 8.95 46.80 36.98
N SER A 13 8.49 47.58 36.00
CA SER A 13 7.22 48.33 36.03
C SER A 13 6.02 47.60 35.39
N LEU A 14 6.17 46.33 35.00
CA LEU A 14 5.11 45.53 34.35
C LEU A 14 4.72 44.25 35.12
N PHE A 15 5.17 44.11 36.38
CA PHE A 15 4.72 43.06 37.30
C PHE A 15 4.27 43.60 38.67
N THR A 16 3.66 44.79 38.68
CA THR A 16 2.85 45.26 39.81
C THR A 16 1.44 44.66 39.72
N ILE A 17 1.32 43.35 39.97
CA ILE A 17 0.04 42.71 40.31
C ILE A 17 0.00 42.58 41.83
N ASN A 18 -0.74 43.50 42.45
CA ASN A 18 -1.20 43.55 43.83
C ASN A 18 -0.74 42.38 44.75
N ILE A 19 0.36 42.59 45.46
CA ILE A 19 0.46 42.07 46.83
C ILE A 19 -0.33 43.06 47.69
N SER A 20 -1.65 42.89 47.74
CA SER A 20 -2.42 43.41 48.87
C SER A 20 -1.92 42.67 50.10
N ALA A 21 -1.44 43.40 51.09
CA ALA A 21 -1.31 42.85 52.43
C ALA A 21 -2.66 42.26 52.84
N GLN A 22 -2.65 41.09 53.48
CA GLN A 22 -3.83 40.64 54.20
C GLN A 22 -4.02 41.57 55.38
N ASN A 23 -4.85 42.60 55.21
CA ASN A 23 -5.65 43.07 56.34
C ASN A 23 -6.44 41.83 56.80
N GLN A 24 -6.26 41.41 58.05
CA GLN A 24 -7.27 40.60 58.71
C GLN A 24 -8.50 41.50 58.85
N ASP A 25 -9.50 41.30 57.99
CA ASP A 25 -10.76 42.01 58.10
C ASP A 25 -11.47 41.54 59.37
N LEU A 26 -11.58 42.44 60.35
CA LEU A 26 -12.24 42.20 61.63
C LEU A 26 -13.63 41.60 61.41
N LYS A 27 -13.79 40.33 61.77
CA LYS A 27 -15.06 39.61 61.61
C LYS A 27 -15.97 39.90 62.78
N CYS A 28 -17.20 40.29 62.50
CA CYS A 28 -18.23 40.46 63.52
C CYS A 28 -19.43 39.53 63.25
N ARG A 29 -19.89 38.82 64.29
CA ARG A 29 -21.01 37.87 64.22
C ARG A 29 -21.96 38.09 65.41
N TRP A 30 -23.27 38.05 65.15
CA TRP A 30 -24.27 37.98 66.21
C TRP A 30 -24.37 36.53 66.72
N VAL A 31 -24.37 36.39 68.04
CA VAL A 31 -24.48 35.12 68.78
C VAL A 31 -25.73 35.18 69.65
N HIS A 32 -26.55 34.14 69.55
CA HIS A 32 -27.77 33.93 70.34
C HIS A 32 -27.61 32.79 71.37
N THR A 33 -26.46 32.11 71.35
CA THR A 33 -26.19 30.91 72.14
C THR A 33 -25.25 31.23 73.28
N PHE A 34 -25.85 31.43 74.44
CA PHE A 34 -25.17 31.51 75.73
C PHE A 34 -25.23 30.12 76.39
N ASP A 35 -24.40 29.89 77.41
CA ASP A 35 -24.45 28.71 78.31
C ASP A 35 -23.83 27.39 77.78
N TYR A 36 -23.44 27.26 76.51
CA TYR A 36 -22.69 26.10 76.02
C TYR A 36 -21.61 26.44 74.97
N PRO A 37 -20.52 25.65 74.87
CA PRO A 37 -19.43 25.94 73.93
C PRO A 37 -19.85 25.71 72.47
N PHE A 38 -19.58 26.68 71.59
CA PHE A 38 -19.88 26.60 70.15
C PHE A 38 -18.73 27.13 69.29
N VAL A 39 -18.67 26.73 68.03
CA VAL A 39 -17.61 27.16 67.09
C VAL A 39 -17.92 28.56 66.54
N LEU A 40 -17.03 29.51 66.82
CA LEU A 40 -17.23 30.93 66.47
C LEU A 40 -16.94 31.22 64.99
N ASP A 41 -15.84 30.66 64.46
CA ASP A 41 -15.44 30.66 63.03
C ASP A 41 -14.84 29.30 62.63
N SER A 42 -14.82 29.00 61.33
CA SER A 42 -14.12 27.88 60.70
C SER A 42 -12.60 27.87 60.90
N LEU A 43 -11.99 29.04 61.10
CA LEU A 43 -10.56 29.22 61.41
C LEU A 43 -10.37 29.43 62.92
N SER A 44 -9.15 29.23 63.42
CA SER A 44 -8.86 29.51 64.84
C SER A 44 -8.88 31.02 65.08
N VAL A 45 -9.68 31.43 66.05
CA VAL A 45 -9.85 32.83 66.45
C VAL A 45 -8.67 33.25 67.33
N GLU A 46 -8.19 34.48 67.13
CA GLU A 46 -7.16 35.06 67.99
C GLU A 46 -7.81 35.61 69.27
N VAL A 47 -7.61 34.92 70.41
CA VAL A 47 -8.39 35.17 71.63
C VAL A 47 -8.27 36.61 72.17
N GLU A 48 -7.11 37.23 72.00
CA GLU A 48 -6.87 38.61 72.43
C GLU A 48 -7.59 39.66 71.56
N SER A 49 -8.01 39.28 70.35
CA SER A 49 -8.81 40.13 69.44
C SER A 49 -10.31 40.10 69.72
N ILE A 50 -10.79 39.17 70.57
CA ILE A 50 -12.22 38.99 70.84
C ILE A 50 -12.73 40.12 71.72
N PHE A 51 -13.63 40.95 71.17
CA PHE A 51 -14.34 41.97 71.91
C PHE A 51 -15.82 42.06 71.52
N PHE A 52 -16.62 42.61 72.43
CA PHE A 52 -18.07 42.76 72.28
C PHE A 52 -18.36 44.26 72.19
N PRO A 53 -18.73 44.82 71.01
CA PRO A 53 -18.88 46.27 70.85
C PRO A 53 -19.99 46.90 71.72
N SER A 54 -20.91 46.08 72.23
CA SER A 54 -22.08 46.50 72.99
C SER A 54 -21.85 46.54 74.51
N ASP A 55 -20.92 45.74 75.03
CA ASP A 55 -20.62 45.61 76.46
C ASP A 55 -19.22 44.99 76.64
N SER A 56 -18.26 45.75 77.16
CA SER A 56 -16.88 45.28 77.36
C SER A 56 -16.68 44.44 78.63
N THR A 57 -17.74 44.15 79.40
CA THR A 57 -17.67 43.38 80.66
C THR A 57 -18.05 41.90 80.52
N VAL A 58 -18.28 41.43 79.28
CA VAL A 58 -18.66 40.06 78.95
C VAL A 58 -17.51 39.08 79.18
N ASN A 59 -17.66 38.17 80.15
CA ASN A 59 -16.71 37.09 80.39
C ASN A 59 -16.92 35.91 79.42
N PHE A 60 -15.84 35.44 78.79
CA PHE A 60 -15.82 34.30 77.88
C PHE A 60 -14.59 33.40 78.10
N ASP A 61 -14.67 32.15 77.65
CA ASP A 61 -13.56 31.20 77.58
C ASP A 61 -13.44 30.66 76.14
N TYR A 62 -12.23 30.46 75.63
CA TYR A 62 -11.98 29.99 74.26
C TYR A 62 -10.99 28.82 74.22
N ASN A 63 -11.42 27.70 73.68
CA ASN A 63 -10.63 26.49 73.59
C ASN A 63 -9.99 26.32 72.20
N TYR A 64 -8.72 26.71 72.06
CA TYR A 64 -7.94 26.59 70.82
C TYR A 64 -7.95 25.18 70.21
N SER A 65 -7.88 24.13 71.04
CA SER A 65 -7.83 22.73 70.58
C SER A 65 -9.16 22.24 69.98
N LYS A 66 -10.28 22.89 70.31
CA LYS A 66 -11.63 22.57 69.79
C LYS A 66 -12.20 23.64 68.85
N GLY A 67 -11.62 24.84 68.83
CA GLY A 67 -12.12 25.99 68.06
C GLY A 67 -13.39 26.64 68.64
N THR A 68 -13.76 26.30 69.88
CA THR A 68 -15.03 26.69 70.50
C THR A 68 -14.89 27.80 71.53
N ILE A 69 -15.81 28.77 71.52
CA ILE A 69 -16.00 29.76 72.57
C ILE A 69 -17.18 29.36 73.48
N LEU A 70 -17.07 29.65 74.78
CA LEU A 70 -18.17 29.66 75.74
C LEU A 70 -18.33 31.08 76.26
N ILE A 71 -19.51 31.67 76.11
CA ILE A 71 -19.86 33.00 76.64
C ILE A 71 -20.72 32.79 77.88
N SER A 72 -20.45 33.56 78.94
CA SER A 72 -21.20 33.48 80.21
C SER A 72 -22.70 33.78 80.01
N PRO A 73 -23.61 33.24 80.85
CA PRO A 73 -25.04 33.51 80.75
C PRO A 73 -25.38 35.00 80.85
N MET A 74 -26.23 35.51 79.95
CA MET A 74 -26.68 36.90 79.95
C MET A 74 -28.19 36.99 79.64
N ASN A 75 -28.89 37.96 80.24
CA ASN A 75 -30.29 38.27 79.92
C ASN A 75 -30.41 39.13 78.65
N LEU A 76 -29.92 38.61 77.52
CA LEU A 76 -29.98 39.24 76.19
C LEU A 76 -30.35 38.18 75.13
N ASP A 77 -31.14 38.58 74.13
CA ASP A 77 -31.53 37.70 73.00
C ASP A 77 -30.37 37.47 72.01
N SER A 78 -29.45 38.43 71.91
CA SER A 78 -28.19 38.26 71.17
C SER A 78 -27.12 39.25 71.60
N ILE A 79 -25.86 38.89 71.34
CA ILE A 79 -24.72 39.81 71.45
C ILE A 79 -23.86 39.75 70.18
N ARG A 80 -23.28 40.88 69.79
CA ARG A 80 -22.33 40.96 68.68
C ARG A 80 -20.92 40.71 69.22
N VAL A 81 -20.24 39.72 68.65
CA VAL A 81 -18.84 39.38 68.94
C VAL A 81 -18.01 39.77 67.73
N CYS A 82 -16.95 40.55 67.93
CA CYS A 82 -15.99 40.91 66.89
C CYS A 82 -14.62 40.34 67.23
N TYR A 83 -13.89 39.84 66.22
CA TYR A 83 -12.64 39.12 66.40
C TYR A 83 -11.87 38.97 65.07
N ASP A 84 -10.58 38.72 65.19
CA ASP A 84 -9.67 38.32 64.11
C ASP A 84 -9.40 36.82 64.14
N VAL A 85 -8.91 36.29 63.01
CA VAL A 85 -8.64 34.85 62.83
C VAL A 85 -7.24 34.61 62.29
N PHE A 86 -6.61 33.55 62.78
CA PHE A 86 -5.40 33.02 62.15
C PHE A 86 -5.76 32.40 60.78
N PRO A 87 -4.86 32.43 59.79
CA PRO A 87 -5.08 31.79 58.48
C PRO A 87 -5.03 30.24 58.53
N PHE A 88 -5.16 29.64 59.71
CA PHE A 88 -5.12 28.20 59.98
C PHE A 88 -6.17 27.84 61.04
N ALA A 89 -6.78 26.66 60.92
CA ALA A 89 -7.62 26.07 61.97
C ALA A 89 -6.79 25.11 62.84
N PHE A 90 -6.34 25.53 64.02
CA PHE A 90 -5.53 24.70 64.93
C PHE A 90 -6.30 23.47 65.46
N HIS A 91 -7.63 23.54 65.48
CA HIS A 91 -8.50 22.41 65.82
C HIS A 91 -8.67 21.38 64.67
N GLN A 92 -8.13 21.65 63.46
CA GLN A 92 -8.19 20.75 62.30
C GLN A 92 -6.82 20.13 62.01
N THR A 93 -6.77 18.80 61.92
CA THR A 93 -5.57 18.06 61.53
C THR A 93 -5.43 17.97 60.00
N TYR A 94 -4.62 18.86 59.43
CA TYR A 94 -4.31 18.84 57.99
C TYR A 94 -3.30 17.75 57.63
N ALA A 95 -3.78 16.62 57.10
CA ALA A 95 -2.95 15.53 56.58
C ALA A 95 -3.14 15.38 55.06
N ARG A 96 -2.05 15.26 54.29
CA ARG A 96 -2.11 14.99 52.83
C ARG A 96 -2.52 13.55 52.48
N ARG A 97 -2.51 12.64 53.47
CA ARG A 97 -2.95 11.23 53.41
C ARG A 97 -3.36 10.80 54.81
N THR A 98 -4.39 9.97 54.95
CA THR A 98 -4.87 9.48 56.24
C THR A 98 -4.43 8.03 56.47
N LEU A 99 -4.30 7.61 57.73
CA LEU A 99 -3.90 6.25 58.09
C LEU A 99 -4.92 5.18 57.65
N ASN A 100 -6.18 5.57 57.44
CA ASN A 100 -7.23 4.70 56.90
C ASN A 100 -6.99 4.23 55.45
N GLU A 101 -6.03 4.82 54.73
CA GLU A 101 -5.61 4.36 53.39
C GLU A 101 -4.64 3.15 53.43
N TYR A 102 -4.19 2.73 54.62
CA TYR A 102 -3.17 1.68 54.80
C TYR A 102 -3.72 0.49 55.58
N ASP A 103 -3.71 -0.69 54.95
CA ASP A 103 -3.91 -1.98 55.62
C ASP A 103 -2.67 -2.31 56.46
N SER A 104 -2.86 -2.61 57.74
CA SER A 104 -1.80 -2.81 58.74
C SER A 104 -0.99 -4.10 58.55
N SER A 105 -1.29 -4.92 57.54
CA SER A 105 -0.63 -6.21 57.28
C SER A 105 0.27 -6.25 56.03
N ALA A 106 0.33 -5.19 55.22
CA ALA A 106 1.00 -5.22 53.92
C ALA A 106 2.47 -4.73 53.94
N LEU A 107 3.39 -5.57 53.43
CA LEU A 107 4.77 -5.18 53.13
C LEU A 107 4.84 -3.95 52.22
N PHE A 108 5.72 -2.99 52.55
CA PHE A 108 5.95 -1.74 51.80
C PHE A 108 6.42 -1.95 50.35
N LYS A 109 5.49 -2.28 49.45
CA LYS A 109 5.60 -1.98 48.03
C LYS A 109 4.76 -0.73 47.76
N PRO A 110 5.28 0.28 47.05
CA PRO A 110 4.45 1.41 46.63
C PRO A 110 3.32 0.85 45.76
N LYS A 111 2.08 1.02 46.24
CA LYS A 111 0.87 0.73 45.46
C LYS A 111 0.92 1.61 44.22
N VAL A 112 1.36 1.04 43.10
CA VAL A 112 1.35 1.73 41.81
C VAL A 112 -0.09 2.16 41.62
N PRO A 113 -0.39 3.47 41.47
CA PRO A 113 -1.76 3.87 41.25
C PRO A 113 -2.20 3.24 39.95
N SER A 114 -3.19 2.35 40.02
CA SER A 114 -3.98 1.93 38.88
C SER A 114 -4.83 3.12 38.45
N THR A 115 -4.15 4.14 37.93
CA THR A 115 -4.68 4.96 36.86
C THR A 115 -4.90 4.00 35.70
N SER A 116 -6.07 3.36 35.69
CA SER A 116 -6.72 3.09 34.43
C SER A 116 -6.70 4.42 33.67
N TRP A 117 -5.88 4.48 32.63
CA TRP A 117 -6.03 5.48 31.59
C TRP A 117 -7.35 5.10 30.91
N VAL A 118 -8.46 5.53 31.52
CA VAL A 118 -9.67 5.76 30.76
C VAL A 118 -9.27 6.91 29.85
N ASP A 119 -8.88 6.57 28.62
CA ASP A 119 -8.85 7.54 27.53
C ASP A 119 -10.27 8.10 27.47
N SER A 120 -10.44 9.28 28.07
CA SER A 120 -11.64 10.08 27.91
C SER A 120 -11.67 10.47 26.45
N ARG A 121 -12.39 9.69 25.63
CA ARG A 121 -12.49 9.93 24.19
C ARG A 121 -12.96 11.36 23.99
N GLU A 122 -12.12 12.15 23.34
CA GLU A 122 -12.39 13.57 23.13
C GLU A 122 -13.29 13.74 21.90
N GLU A 123 -14.49 13.17 21.97
CA GLU A 123 -15.47 13.18 20.88
C GLU A 123 -16.10 14.59 20.79
N LEU A 124 -16.35 15.07 19.56
CA LEU A 124 -17.06 16.34 19.32
C LEU A 124 -18.56 16.23 19.65
N PHE A 125 -19.13 15.02 19.50
CA PHE A 125 -20.53 14.70 19.78
C PHE A 125 -20.60 13.34 20.49
N VAL A 126 -21.07 13.29 21.74
CA VAL A 126 -21.26 12.03 22.48
C VAL A 126 -22.57 11.37 22.05
N THR A 127 -22.54 10.07 21.75
CA THR A 127 -23.73 9.24 21.48
C THR A 127 -23.55 7.84 22.05
N ASP A 128 -24.37 7.48 23.03
CA ASP A 128 -24.17 6.29 23.89
C ASP A 128 -24.05 4.94 23.18
N GLN A 129 -24.52 4.81 21.94
CA GLN A 129 -24.54 3.56 21.18
C GLN A 129 -23.97 3.66 19.75
N LEU A 130 -23.41 4.81 19.37
CA LEU A 130 -22.82 5.05 18.05
C LEU A 130 -21.35 5.45 18.22
N TYR A 131 -20.45 4.54 17.87
CA TYR A 131 -19.02 4.81 17.80
C TYR A 131 -18.73 5.60 16.54
N LYS A 132 -17.99 6.69 16.69
CA LYS A 132 -17.37 7.43 15.60
C LYS A 132 -15.86 7.35 15.79
N SER A 133 -15.12 7.40 14.69
CA SER A 133 -13.68 7.62 14.73
C SER A 133 -13.21 8.31 13.45
N GLY A 134 -12.26 9.23 13.57
CA GLY A 134 -11.61 9.84 12.41
C GLY A 134 -11.39 11.34 12.54
N SER A 135 -11.26 12.02 11.40
CA SER A 135 -11.02 13.45 11.34
C SER A 135 -11.63 14.11 10.10
N ILE A 136 -12.18 15.30 10.27
CA ILE A 136 -12.55 16.21 9.18
C ILE A 136 -11.64 17.42 9.27
N SER A 137 -10.93 17.71 8.18
CA SER A 137 -10.03 18.85 8.07
C SER A 137 -10.43 19.80 6.94
N ARG A 138 -10.32 21.10 7.22
CA ARG A 138 -10.51 22.19 6.26
C ARG A 138 -9.43 23.23 6.53
N GLY A 139 -8.67 23.60 5.50
CA GLY A 139 -7.65 24.62 5.60
C GLY A 139 -7.63 25.57 4.42
N ILE A 140 -6.93 26.69 4.61
CA ILE A 140 -6.70 27.74 3.62
C ILE A 140 -5.22 28.12 3.72
N SER A 141 -4.56 28.22 2.57
CA SER A 141 -3.20 28.75 2.43
C SER A 141 -3.24 30.00 1.57
N PHE A 142 -2.43 31.00 1.92
CA PHE A 142 -2.26 32.24 1.15
C PHE A 142 -0.85 32.79 1.36
N GLY A 143 -0.35 33.57 0.40
CA GLY A 143 0.93 34.23 0.49
C GLY A 143 1.05 35.36 -0.53
N ASN A 144 2.18 36.04 -0.56
CA ASN A 144 2.47 37.06 -1.58
C ASN A 144 3.20 36.50 -2.82
N ASN A 145 3.47 35.19 -2.84
CA ASN A 145 4.09 34.46 -3.94
C ASN A 145 3.35 33.14 -4.25
N GLN A 146 2.07 33.07 -3.87
CA GLN A 146 1.18 31.93 -4.16
C GLN A 146 -0.29 32.39 -4.07
N ASP A 147 -1.14 31.82 -4.91
CA ASP A 147 -2.59 32.06 -4.83
C ASP A 147 -3.21 31.50 -3.55
N VAL A 148 -4.44 31.94 -3.28
CA VAL A 148 -5.27 31.42 -2.19
C VAL A 148 -5.79 30.05 -2.58
N PHE A 149 -5.35 29.00 -1.88
CA PHE A 149 -5.85 27.65 -2.08
C PHE A 149 -6.54 27.09 -0.83
N VAL A 150 -7.52 26.21 -1.03
CA VAL A 150 -8.30 25.57 0.03
C VAL A 150 -7.99 24.08 0.02
N ASN A 151 -7.57 23.51 1.15
CA ASN A 151 -7.31 22.08 1.28
C ASN A 151 -8.36 21.39 2.16
N SER A 152 -8.88 20.27 1.66
CA SER A 152 -9.89 19.41 2.28
C SER A 152 -9.31 18.01 2.48
N ASN A 153 -9.60 17.40 3.62
CA ASN A 153 -9.46 15.94 3.81
C ASN A 153 -10.50 15.50 4.84
N LEU A 154 -11.26 14.48 4.49
CA LEU A 154 -12.31 13.85 5.27
C LEU A 154 -11.95 12.37 5.42
N ASN A 155 -11.90 11.88 6.66
CA ASN A 155 -11.83 10.46 6.97
C ASN A 155 -12.71 10.21 8.19
N LEU A 156 -13.88 9.61 8.00
CA LEU A 156 -14.86 9.37 9.05
C LEU A 156 -15.35 7.92 8.98
N GLN A 157 -15.21 7.20 10.09
CA GLN A 157 -15.76 5.86 10.28
C GLN A 157 -16.82 5.91 11.39
N MET A 158 -17.95 5.24 11.17
CA MET A 158 -19.08 5.22 12.10
C MET A 158 -19.64 3.81 12.21
N GLU A 159 -19.80 3.28 13.43
CA GLU A 159 -20.36 1.95 13.68
C GLU A 159 -21.23 1.96 14.95
N GLY A 160 -22.42 1.38 14.90
CA GLY A 160 -23.26 1.19 16.08
C GLY A 160 -24.75 1.32 15.81
N LYS A 161 -25.54 1.59 16.84
CA LYS A 161 -27.00 1.71 16.75
C LYS A 161 -27.43 3.14 16.44
N LEU A 162 -28.20 3.31 15.37
CA LEU A 162 -28.98 4.53 15.12
C LEU A 162 -30.31 4.50 15.89
N THR A 163 -30.91 3.32 16.01
CA THR A 163 -32.11 3.05 16.82
C THR A 163 -31.98 1.66 17.45
N ASN A 164 -32.92 1.28 18.33
CA ASN A 164 -32.93 -0.04 18.96
C ASN A 164 -32.81 -1.22 17.97
N ASN A 165 -33.38 -1.06 16.77
CA ASN A 165 -33.54 -2.09 15.73
C ASN A 165 -32.85 -1.75 14.40
N VAL A 166 -32.00 -0.72 14.33
CA VAL A 166 -31.23 -0.35 13.12
C VAL A 166 -29.82 0.06 13.51
N ASN A 167 -28.85 -0.66 12.94
CA ASN A 167 -27.43 -0.37 13.03
C ASN A 167 -26.96 0.43 11.80
N ILE A 168 -25.84 1.13 11.95
CA ILE A 168 -25.07 1.75 10.86
C ILE A 168 -23.64 1.21 10.89
N SER A 169 -23.07 1.00 9.71
CA SER A 169 -21.64 0.92 9.46
C SER A 169 -21.32 1.85 8.29
N ALA A 170 -20.41 2.80 8.45
CA ALA A 170 -20.06 3.75 7.41
C ALA A 170 -18.57 4.08 7.42
N VAL A 171 -18.01 4.27 6.23
CA VAL A 171 -16.65 4.73 5.98
C VAL A 171 -16.73 5.80 4.89
N ILE A 172 -16.34 7.02 5.22
CA ILE A 172 -16.37 8.17 4.30
C ILE A 172 -14.96 8.76 4.27
N THR A 173 -14.24 8.51 3.18
CA THR A 173 -12.92 9.06 2.89
C THR A 173 -12.95 9.87 1.60
N ASP A 174 -12.39 11.09 1.68
CA ASP A 174 -12.12 12.03 0.59
C ASP A 174 -10.75 12.66 0.94
N GLN A 175 -9.72 12.35 0.14
CA GLN A 175 -8.36 12.76 0.46
C GLN A 175 -7.56 13.18 -0.79
N ASN A 176 -7.38 14.49 -0.96
CA ASN A 176 -6.32 15.03 -1.80
C ASN A 176 -4.94 14.57 -1.28
N ILE A 177 -4.24 13.73 -2.06
CA ILE A 177 -2.89 13.27 -1.76
C ILE A 177 -1.88 14.05 -2.61
N PRO A 178 -0.86 14.70 -2.02
CA PRO A 178 0.26 15.22 -2.79
C PRO A 178 0.99 14.05 -3.46
N PHE A 179 1.12 14.12 -4.78
CA PHE A 179 1.56 13.06 -5.70
C PHE A 179 2.67 12.16 -5.14
N GLN A 180 2.44 10.85 -5.10
CA GLN A 180 3.42 9.85 -4.63
C GLN A 180 4.16 9.20 -5.80
N PRO A 181 5.42 9.59 -6.09
CA PRO A 181 6.11 9.09 -7.28
C PRO A 181 6.61 7.64 -7.18
N ASP A 182 6.60 6.98 -6.02
CA ASP A 182 7.39 5.73 -5.83
C ASP A 182 6.55 4.45 -5.59
N GLY A 183 5.25 4.45 -5.91
CA GLY A 183 4.42 3.24 -6.20
C GLY A 183 4.23 2.15 -5.13
N ASN A 184 4.77 2.30 -3.91
CA ASN A 184 4.91 1.15 -3.01
C ASN A 184 3.61 0.66 -2.34
N THR A 185 3.41 -0.66 -2.39
CA THR A 185 2.24 -1.38 -1.87
C THR A 185 2.23 -1.47 -0.33
N GLN A 186 1.50 -0.60 0.37
CA GLN A 186 1.01 -0.95 1.71
C GLN A 186 -0.24 -0.21 2.23
N GLN A 187 -0.72 0.79 1.52
CA GLN A 187 -2.03 1.39 1.78
C GLN A 187 -2.98 0.92 0.68
N LEU A 188 -4.10 0.31 1.08
CA LEU A 188 -5.22 0.04 0.19
C LEU A 188 -5.62 1.39 -0.42
N GLN A 189 -5.54 1.55 -1.74
CA GLN A 189 -5.77 2.83 -2.42
C GLN A 189 -7.28 3.09 -2.59
N ASP A 190 -8.01 2.95 -1.49
CA ASP A 190 -9.42 3.29 -1.30
C ASP A 190 -9.53 4.80 -1.00
N PHE A 191 -8.94 5.65 -1.86
CA PHE A 191 -8.67 7.05 -1.51
C PHE A 191 -9.95 7.90 -1.45
N ASP A 192 -10.82 7.76 -2.44
CA ASP A 192 -12.20 8.23 -2.37
C ASP A 192 -13.09 7.01 -2.16
N LYS A 193 -13.54 6.83 -0.91
CA LYS A 193 -14.46 5.75 -0.53
C LYS A 193 -15.61 6.29 0.29
N VAL A 194 -16.82 6.22 -0.27
CA VAL A 194 -18.04 6.60 0.44
C VAL A 194 -18.91 5.36 0.58
N PHE A 195 -18.77 4.62 1.66
CA PHE A 195 -19.60 3.45 1.98
C PHE A 195 -20.49 3.75 3.17
N ILE A 196 -21.80 3.54 3.03
CA ILE A 196 -22.78 3.67 4.13
C ILE A 196 -23.71 2.46 4.08
N GLN A 197 -23.75 1.68 5.16
CA GLN A 197 -24.62 0.53 5.34
C GLN A 197 -25.53 0.73 6.55
N LEU A 198 -26.84 0.67 6.33
CA LEU A 198 -27.87 0.59 7.36
C LEU A 198 -28.36 -0.85 7.42
N TYR A 199 -28.44 -1.48 8.60
CA TYR A 199 -28.78 -2.90 8.67
C TYR A 199 -29.44 -3.32 9.99
N ASN A 200 -30.14 -4.44 9.94
CA ASN A 200 -30.59 -5.21 11.10
C ASN A 200 -30.66 -6.71 10.76
N ASP A 201 -31.30 -7.52 11.60
CA ASP A 201 -31.39 -8.97 11.42
C ASP A 201 -32.18 -9.41 10.16
N GLN A 202 -32.97 -8.49 9.58
CA GLN A 202 -33.90 -8.75 8.47
C GLN A 202 -33.59 -7.95 7.19
N PHE A 203 -32.91 -6.82 7.25
CA PHE A 203 -32.55 -6.05 6.05
C PHE A 203 -31.14 -5.44 6.13
N SER A 204 -30.56 -5.15 4.97
CA SER A 204 -29.40 -4.29 4.83
C SER A 204 -29.56 -3.39 3.61
N LEU A 205 -29.37 -2.09 3.79
CA LEU A 205 -29.33 -1.09 2.73
C LEU A 205 -27.93 -0.47 2.72
N SER A 206 -27.15 -0.78 1.69
CA SER A 206 -25.81 -0.23 1.45
C SER A 206 -25.87 0.82 0.34
N ALA A 207 -25.10 1.89 0.46
CA ALA A 207 -25.06 3.00 -0.48
C ALA A 207 -23.64 3.56 -0.65
N GLY A 208 -23.39 4.13 -1.83
CA GLY A 208 -22.09 4.54 -2.31
C GLY A 208 -21.27 3.35 -2.78
N ASP A 209 -20.04 3.19 -2.29
CA ASP A 209 -19.08 2.21 -2.78
C ASP A 209 -19.35 0.82 -2.21
N VAL A 210 -20.06 0.01 -2.99
CA VAL A 210 -20.54 -1.32 -2.63
C VAL A 210 -19.92 -2.38 -3.53
N VAL A 211 -19.85 -3.61 -3.03
CA VAL A 211 -19.39 -4.77 -3.81
C VAL A 211 -20.61 -5.57 -4.22
N LEU A 212 -20.96 -5.52 -5.51
CA LEU A 212 -21.98 -6.41 -6.07
C LEU A 212 -21.32 -7.75 -6.37
N GLN A 213 -21.67 -8.79 -5.61
CA GLN A 213 -21.13 -10.13 -5.79
C GLN A 213 -22.22 -11.18 -5.80
N HIS A 214 -22.06 -12.15 -6.71
CA HIS A 214 -22.72 -13.44 -6.67
C HIS A 214 -21.63 -14.47 -6.99
N GLN A 215 -20.94 -14.94 -5.95
CA GLN A 215 -19.87 -15.93 -6.05
C GLN A 215 -20.20 -17.16 -5.23
N GLY A 216 -20.38 -18.29 -5.90
CA GLY A 216 -20.65 -19.56 -5.26
C GLY A 216 -21.32 -20.58 -6.19
N THR A 217 -20.84 -21.83 -6.12
CA THR A 217 -21.49 -23.00 -6.75
C THR A 217 -22.08 -23.92 -5.68
N GLY A 218 -22.52 -23.32 -4.57
CA GLY A 218 -23.11 -23.98 -3.43
C GLY A 218 -24.48 -24.58 -3.75
N LYS A 219 -25.01 -25.34 -2.80
CA LYS A 219 -26.34 -25.93 -2.94
C LYS A 219 -27.37 -24.79 -2.91
N GLY A 220 -27.97 -24.45 -4.05
CA GLY A 220 -29.01 -23.39 -4.14
C GLY A 220 -28.52 -22.04 -4.65
N GLU A 221 -27.29 -21.96 -5.14
CA GLU A 221 -26.74 -20.79 -5.85
C GLU A 221 -26.74 -21.06 -7.37
N SER A 222 -26.76 -20.01 -8.20
CA SER A 222 -26.65 -20.14 -9.66
C SER A 222 -25.26 -20.62 -10.06
N TYR A 223 -25.21 -21.61 -10.95
CA TYR A 223 -23.98 -22.07 -11.57
C TYR A 223 -23.52 -21.12 -12.68
N PHE A 224 -24.42 -20.61 -13.52
CA PHE A 224 -24.05 -19.82 -14.70
C PHE A 224 -23.75 -18.35 -14.40
N LEU A 225 -24.55 -17.71 -13.53
CA LEU A 225 -24.34 -16.31 -13.16
C LEU A 225 -23.34 -16.25 -12.00
N GLN A 226 -22.07 -16.04 -12.35
CA GLN A 226 -21.03 -15.64 -11.40
C GLN A 226 -20.63 -14.19 -11.72
N TYR A 227 -20.50 -13.35 -10.70
CA TYR A 227 -19.89 -12.02 -10.85
C TYR A 227 -19.31 -11.48 -9.53
N TYR A 228 -18.34 -10.58 -9.64
CA TYR A 228 -17.87 -9.72 -8.55
C TYR A 228 -17.44 -8.37 -9.12
N LYS A 229 -18.13 -7.30 -8.72
CA LYS A 229 -17.96 -5.95 -9.26
C LYS A 229 -17.80 -4.94 -8.13
N ASN A 230 -16.73 -4.15 -8.18
CA ASN A 230 -16.60 -2.96 -7.35
C ASN A 230 -17.34 -1.79 -8.03
N VAL A 231 -18.37 -1.25 -7.36
CA VAL A 231 -19.29 -0.28 -7.96
C VAL A 231 -19.65 0.86 -7.01
N GLN A 232 -20.13 1.97 -7.57
CA GLN A 232 -20.71 3.07 -6.82
C GLN A 232 -22.23 3.12 -7.07
N GLY A 233 -23.05 2.92 -6.04
CA GLY A 233 -24.51 2.82 -6.20
C GLY A 233 -25.26 2.52 -4.90
N GLY A 234 -26.38 1.81 -5.01
CA GLY A 234 -27.18 1.34 -3.88
C GLY A 234 -27.46 -0.16 -3.98
N MET A 235 -27.49 -0.84 -2.85
CA MET A 235 -27.79 -2.26 -2.72
C MET A 235 -28.72 -2.50 -1.53
N LEU A 236 -29.89 -3.10 -1.77
CA LEU A 236 -30.86 -3.48 -0.75
C LEU A 236 -30.94 -5.01 -0.67
N GLU A 237 -30.61 -5.57 0.48
CA GLU A 237 -30.90 -6.95 0.85
C GLU A 237 -32.04 -6.99 1.88
N THR A 238 -32.95 -7.95 1.73
CA THR A 238 -34.01 -8.23 2.70
C THR A 238 -34.23 -9.73 2.85
N LYS A 239 -34.44 -10.17 4.09
CA LYS A 239 -34.71 -11.55 4.52
C LYS A 239 -36.01 -11.55 5.30
N TYR A 240 -37.00 -12.29 4.79
CA TYR A 240 -38.33 -12.35 5.38
C TYR A 240 -38.80 -13.79 5.55
N PRO A 241 -39.47 -14.12 6.67
CA PRO A 241 -40.05 -15.44 6.87
C PRO A 241 -41.23 -15.66 5.92
N MET A 242 -41.43 -16.90 5.50
CA MET A 242 -42.56 -17.31 4.66
C MET A 242 -43.22 -18.57 5.27
N LEU A 243 -44.44 -18.90 4.84
CA LEU A 243 -45.16 -20.05 5.38
C LEU A 243 -44.42 -21.36 5.09
N ASN A 244 -43.81 -21.97 6.12
CA ASN A 244 -42.88 -23.12 6.02
C ASN A 244 -41.57 -22.82 5.26
N GLY A 245 -41.04 -21.60 5.38
CA GLY A 245 -39.89 -21.17 4.60
C GLY A 245 -39.23 -19.86 5.03
N GLN A 246 -38.22 -19.47 4.27
CA GLN A 246 -37.56 -18.17 4.35
C GLN A 246 -37.24 -17.71 2.93
N ALA A 247 -37.34 -16.41 2.69
CA ALA A 247 -36.97 -15.80 1.42
C ALA A 247 -35.95 -14.68 1.64
N GLN A 248 -35.06 -14.52 0.66
CA GLN A 248 -34.08 -13.45 0.60
C GLN A 248 -34.17 -12.79 -0.78
N THR A 249 -34.26 -11.47 -0.80
CA THR A 249 -34.23 -10.66 -2.03
C THR A 249 -33.10 -9.64 -1.92
N SER A 250 -32.31 -9.49 -2.98
CA SER A 250 -31.23 -8.53 -3.13
C SER A 250 -31.44 -7.75 -4.42
N LEU A 251 -31.31 -6.43 -4.36
CA LEU A 251 -31.46 -5.50 -5.49
C LEU A 251 -30.32 -4.49 -5.46
N GLY A 252 -29.56 -4.38 -6.54
CA GLY A 252 -28.44 -3.45 -6.71
C GLY A 252 -28.58 -2.61 -7.97
N ILE A 253 -28.35 -1.30 -7.87
CA ILE A 253 -28.30 -0.34 -8.98
C ILE A 253 -27.08 0.56 -8.78
N SER A 254 -26.21 0.66 -9.77
CA SER A 254 -24.90 1.28 -9.61
C SER A 254 -24.25 1.71 -10.93
N VAL A 255 -23.11 2.38 -10.82
CA VAL A 255 -22.14 2.67 -11.89
C VAL A 255 -20.86 1.89 -11.58
N ALA A 256 -20.26 1.25 -12.58
CA ALA A 256 -19.03 0.48 -12.42
C ALA A 256 -17.83 1.40 -12.13
N LYS A 257 -16.89 0.97 -11.27
CA LYS A 257 -15.58 1.64 -11.11
C LYS A 257 -14.52 1.14 -12.11
N GLY A 258 -14.79 0.05 -12.82
CA GLY A 258 -13.86 -0.56 -13.77
C GLY A 258 -14.48 -1.70 -14.59
N LYS A 259 -13.64 -2.36 -15.39
CA LYS A 259 -13.98 -3.49 -16.26
C LYS A 259 -13.24 -4.74 -15.82
N PHE A 260 -13.89 -5.90 -15.88
CA PHE A 260 -13.26 -7.19 -15.61
C PHE A 260 -12.41 -7.64 -16.80
N ALA A 261 -11.25 -8.21 -16.50
CA ALA A 261 -10.32 -8.81 -17.44
C ALA A 261 -9.81 -10.16 -16.91
N SER A 262 -9.47 -11.04 -17.84
CA SER A 262 -8.78 -12.30 -17.54
C SER A 262 -7.70 -12.49 -18.59
N ILE A 263 -6.43 -12.44 -18.18
CA ILE A 263 -5.28 -12.56 -19.09
C ILE A 263 -4.35 -13.70 -18.71
N GLU A 264 -3.68 -14.28 -19.70
CA GLU A 264 -2.47 -15.08 -19.52
C GLU A 264 -1.25 -14.13 -19.44
N ILE A 265 -0.22 -14.53 -18.70
CA ILE A 265 1.06 -13.82 -18.62
C ILE A 265 2.16 -14.81 -19.00
N ASP A 266 2.96 -14.44 -19.99
CA ASP A 266 4.10 -15.24 -20.42
C ASP A 266 5.19 -15.27 -19.33
N PRO A 267 5.55 -16.45 -18.81
CA PRO A 267 6.59 -16.58 -17.79
C PRO A 267 7.99 -16.45 -18.41
N LEU A 268 8.94 -15.96 -17.62
CA LEU A 268 10.37 -16.08 -17.94
C LEU A 268 11.03 -17.08 -16.99
N GLU A 269 11.98 -17.87 -17.49
CA GLU A 269 12.62 -18.94 -16.73
C GLU A 269 13.30 -18.40 -15.45
N GLY A 270 12.87 -18.88 -14.28
CA GLY A 270 13.40 -18.50 -12.98
C GLY A 270 13.11 -17.07 -12.49
N VAL A 271 12.55 -16.21 -13.34
CA VAL A 271 12.30 -14.78 -13.05
C VAL A 271 11.02 -14.59 -12.25
N GLN A 272 11.13 -13.88 -11.12
CA GLN A 272 10.03 -13.65 -10.18
C GLN A 272 9.14 -12.46 -10.55
N GLY A 273 9.51 -11.67 -11.56
CA GLY A 273 8.80 -10.47 -11.98
C GLY A 273 9.58 -9.18 -11.69
N PRO A 274 8.96 -7.99 -11.77
CA PRO A 274 7.55 -7.78 -12.07
C PRO A 274 7.14 -8.32 -13.45
N TYR A 275 5.90 -8.78 -13.55
CA TYR A 275 5.19 -9.14 -14.78
C TYR A 275 4.07 -8.14 -14.99
N ARG A 276 4.05 -7.43 -16.12
CA ARG A 276 2.95 -6.52 -16.41
C ARG A 276 1.68 -7.28 -16.79
N VAL A 277 0.59 -6.84 -16.20
CA VAL A 277 -0.79 -7.17 -16.51
C VAL A 277 -1.26 -6.16 -17.56
N ARG A 278 -1.59 -6.64 -18.76
CA ARG A 278 -2.16 -5.79 -19.84
C ARG A 278 -3.68 -5.86 -19.83
N GLY A 279 -4.35 -4.85 -20.38
CA GLY A 279 -5.80 -4.89 -20.60
C GLY A 279 -6.20 -5.83 -21.74
N PRO A 280 -7.48 -6.25 -21.82
CA PRO A 280 -7.96 -7.21 -22.82
C PRO A 280 -7.72 -6.80 -24.27
N ASN A 281 -7.79 -5.49 -24.57
CA ASN A 281 -7.56 -4.94 -25.91
C ASN A 281 -6.07 -4.57 -26.09
N ASN A 282 -5.17 -5.39 -25.53
CA ASN A 282 -3.71 -5.16 -25.46
C ASN A 282 -3.31 -3.79 -24.87
N GLN A 283 -4.17 -3.19 -24.03
CA GLN A 283 -3.86 -1.91 -23.37
C GLN A 283 -2.63 -2.08 -22.48
N ARG A 284 -1.53 -1.40 -22.83
CA ARG A 284 -0.23 -1.57 -22.16
C ARG A 284 -0.24 -1.16 -20.70
N PHE A 285 -1.01 -0.13 -20.36
CA PHE A 285 -1.06 0.45 -19.02
C PHE A 285 -2.48 0.42 -18.50
N VAL A 286 -2.71 -0.34 -17.44
CA VAL A 286 -4.00 -0.46 -16.77
C VAL A 286 -3.82 -0.30 -15.27
N VAL A 287 -4.66 0.52 -14.65
CA VAL A 287 -4.70 0.67 -13.19
C VAL A 287 -5.61 -0.42 -12.64
N ILE A 288 -5.03 -1.44 -12.02
CA ILE A 288 -5.78 -2.56 -11.43
C ILE A 288 -6.51 -2.06 -10.19
N LEU A 289 -7.81 -2.35 -10.08
CA LEU A 289 -8.59 -2.01 -8.88
C LEU A 289 -8.12 -2.85 -7.69
N ALA A 290 -7.74 -2.18 -6.60
CA ALA A 290 -7.09 -2.82 -5.46
C ALA A 290 -7.95 -3.93 -4.84
N GLY A 291 -7.44 -5.16 -4.81
CA GLY A 291 -8.14 -6.31 -4.23
C GLY A 291 -9.14 -7.01 -5.15
N SER A 292 -9.29 -6.57 -6.40
CA SER A 292 -10.07 -7.28 -7.42
C SER A 292 -9.37 -8.53 -7.97
N GLU A 293 -8.05 -8.63 -7.79
CA GLU A 293 -7.22 -9.57 -8.53
C GLU A 293 -7.14 -10.97 -7.91
N LYS A 294 -7.17 -11.98 -8.78
CA LYS A 294 -7.00 -13.40 -8.47
C LYS A 294 -5.92 -13.96 -9.40
N VAL A 295 -4.70 -14.09 -8.86
CA VAL A 295 -3.57 -14.68 -9.58
C VAL A 295 -3.58 -16.19 -9.40
N PHE A 296 -3.61 -16.91 -10.52
CA PHE A 296 -3.51 -18.36 -10.61
C PHE A 296 -2.17 -18.74 -11.20
N VAL A 297 -1.48 -19.69 -10.56
CA VAL A 297 -0.27 -20.34 -11.11
C VAL A 297 -0.54 -21.84 -11.25
N ASP A 298 -0.40 -22.35 -12.46
CA ASP A 298 -0.71 -23.73 -12.84
C ASP A 298 -2.11 -24.20 -12.37
N GLY A 299 -3.10 -23.30 -12.48
CA GLY A 299 -4.47 -23.51 -12.05
C GLY A 299 -4.75 -23.33 -10.55
N LYS A 300 -3.72 -23.11 -9.73
CA LYS A 300 -3.85 -22.88 -8.28
C LYS A 300 -3.94 -21.40 -7.96
N LEU A 301 -5.00 -20.97 -7.29
CA LEU A 301 -5.12 -19.62 -6.73
C LEU A 301 -4.01 -19.37 -5.70
N LEU A 302 -3.30 -18.26 -5.86
CA LEU A 302 -2.24 -17.80 -4.97
C LEU A 302 -2.75 -16.78 -3.95
N THR A 303 -2.00 -16.60 -2.86
CA THR A 303 -2.32 -15.61 -1.81
C THR A 303 -1.44 -14.35 -1.92
N ARG A 304 -2.06 -13.16 -2.01
CA ARG A 304 -1.34 -11.87 -2.03
C ARG A 304 -0.65 -11.56 -0.70
N GLY A 305 0.60 -11.12 -0.77
CA GLY A 305 1.36 -10.40 0.24
C GLY A 305 2.83 -10.81 0.32
N PHE A 306 3.68 -9.93 0.84
CA PHE A 306 5.15 -10.11 0.90
C PHE A 306 5.64 -11.36 1.66
N ASN A 307 4.81 -11.94 2.53
CA ASN A 307 5.10 -13.18 3.25
C ASN A 307 4.38 -14.42 2.67
N TYR A 308 3.50 -14.19 1.70
CA TYR A 308 2.73 -15.17 0.94
C TYR A 308 3.33 -15.33 -0.46
N ASP A 309 2.52 -15.45 -1.51
CA ASP A 309 2.94 -16.00 -2.79
C ASP A 309 3.33 -14.93 -3.84
N TYR A 310 2.71 -13.75 -3.82
CA TYR A 310 3.00 -12.63 -4.75
C TYR A 310 2.62 -11.25 -4.17
N VAL A 311 3.07 -10.17 -4.80
CA VAL A 311 2.67 -8.77 -4.54
C VAL A 311 2.27 -8.09 -5.86
N VAL A 312 1.49 -7.00 -5.79
CA VAL A 312 0.90 -6.32 -6.98
C VAL A 312 1.05 -4.81 -6.86
N ASP A 313 1.76 -4.17 -7.78
CA ASP A 313 1.70 -2.72 -7.97
C ASP A 313 0.44 -2.41 -8.80
N TYR A 314 -0.55 -1.81 -8.15
CA TYR A 314 -1.85 -1.49 -8.75
C TYR A 314 -1.79 -0.35 -9.77
N ASN A 315 -0.82 0.58 -9.66
CA ASN A 315 -0.70 1.73 -10.54
C ASN A 315 0.07 1.39 -11.82
N LEU A 316 1.10 0.55 -11.71
CA LEU A 316 1.86 0.05 -12.85
C LEU A 316 1.24 -1.19 -13.51
N GLY A 317 0.23 -1.79 -12.86
CA GLY A 317 -0.38 -3.05 -13.28
C GLY A 317 0.62 -4.21 -13.25
N GLU A 318 1.45 -4.34 -12.22
CA GLU A 318 2.57 -5.29 -12.18
C GLU A 318 2.46 -6.32 -11.06
N ILE A 319 2.70 -7.60 -11.36
CA ILE A 319 2.73 -8.70 -10.38
C ILE A 319 4.16 -9.20 -10.17
N THR A 320 4.62 -9.28 -8.92
CA THR A 320 5.90 -9.89 -8.56
C THR A 320 5.67 -11.07 -7.61
N PHE A 321 6.11 -12.26 -8.00
CA PHE A 321 6.09 -13.46 -7.18
C PHE A 321 7.14 -13.39 -6.08
N THR A 322 6.90 -14.06 -4.95
CA THR A 322 7.90 -14.22 -3.90
C THR A 322 8.66 -15.53 -4.09
N ASN A 323 9.84 -15.66 -3.47
CA ASN A 323 10.67 -16.87 -3.47
C ASN A 323 9.96 -18.16 -3.01
N ARG A 324 8.70 -18.11 -2.54
CA ARG A 324 7.85 -19.27 -2.24
C ARG A 324 7.32 -19.96 -3.51
N VAL A 325 7.24 -19.24 -4.64
CA VAL A 325 6.74 -19.72 -5.92
C VAL A 325 7.89 -19.71 -6.93
N LEU A 326 8.21 -20.88 -7.50
CA LEU A 326 9.16 -20.97 -8.60
C LEU A 326 8.41 -20.73 -9.91
N ILE A 327 8.81 -19.72 -10.66
CA ILE A 327 8.35 -19.48 -12.04
C ILE A 327 9.37 -20.10 -13.00
N THR A 328 8.88 -20.75 -14.04
CA THR A 328 9.65 -21.40 -15.12
C THR A 328 8.98 -21.08 -16.46
N LYS A 329 9.66 -21.27 -17.60
CA LYS A 329 9.06 -21.07 -18.93
C LYS A 329 7.79 -21.91 -19.20
N PHE A 330 7.55 -22.94 -18.39
CA PHE A 330 6.36 -23.80 -18.46
C PHE A 330 5.25 -23.46 -17.44
N THR A 331 5.47 -22.44 -16.60
CA THR A 331 4.55 -22.05 -15.52
C THR A 331 3.43 -21.17 -16.06
N ARG A 332 2.19 -21.65 -16.04
CA ARG A 332 1.05 -20.88 -16.55
C ARG A 332 0.61 -19.88 -15.51
N ILE A 333 0.79 -18.59 -15.79
CA ILE A 333 0.32 -17.49 -14.95
C ILE A 333 -0.95 -16.94 -15.59
N ARG A 334 -2.06 -16.93 -14.85
CA ARG A 334 -3.31 -16.33 -15.31
C ARG A 334 -3.89 -15.42 -14.24
N VAL A 335 -4.38 -14.26 -14.65
CA VAL A 335 -4.81 -13.19 -13.74
C VAL A 335 -6.22 -12.78 -14.13
N ASP A 336 -7.18 -13.06 -13.24
CA ASP A 336 -8.51 -12.45 -13.28
C ASP A 336 -8.44 -11.16 -12.43
N PHE A 337 -8.88 -10.01 -12.95
CA PHE A 337 -8.80 -8.71 -12.24
C PHE A 337 -9.85 -7.72 -12.76
N GLU A 338 -10.10 -6.65 -12.01
CA GLU A 338 -10.76 -5.45 -12.53
C GLU A 338 -9.73 -4.34 -12.72
N PHE A 339 -9.92 -3.50 -13.74
CA PHE A 339 -9.09 -2.30 -13.95
C PHE A 339 -9.97 -1.08 -14.25
N SER A 340 -9.45 0.11 -13.93
CA SER A 340 -10.15 1.36 -14.24
C SER A 340 -10.09 1.62 -15.75
N ASP A 341 -11.17 1.25 -16.43
CA ASP A 341 -11.41 1.49 -17.86
C ASP A 341 -12.38 2.67 -17.96
N GLN A 342 -11.85 3.89 -18.15
CA GLN A 342 -12.65 5.13 -18.11
C GLN A 342 -13.28 5.50 -19.46
N ASN A 343 -13.37 4.59 -20.42
CA ASN A 343 -13.85 4.95 -21.75
C ASN A 343 -15.33 5.40 -21.77
N TYR A 344 -16.24 4.72 -21.06
CA TYR A 344 -17.64 5.13 -20.91
C TYR A 344 -18.17 4.97 -19.49
N SER A 345 -19.19 5.76 -19.14
CA SER A 345 -19.97 5.52 -17.92
C SER A 345 -20.82 4.23 -18.05
N LYS A 346 -20.40 3.16 -17.36
CA LYS A 346 -21.07 1.85 -17.35
C LYS A 346 -22.08 1.76 -16.20
N SER A 347 -23.36 1.59 -16.50
CA SER A 347 -24.39 1.30 -15.50
C SER A 347 -24.51 -0.20 -15.24
N ILE A 348 -24.65 -0.60 -13.97
CA ILE A 348 -24.83 -2.00 -13.54
C ILE A 348 -26.11 -2.12 -12.71
N MET A 349 -26.93 -3.11 -13.05
CA MET A 349 -28.12 -3.52 -12.30
C MET A 349 -28.04 -5.02 -11.99
N ALA A 350 -28.31 -5.39 -10.75
CA ALA A 350 -28.34 -6.76 -10.29
C ALA A 350 -29.59 -7.01 -9.43
N ALA A 351 -30.23 -8.15 -9.60
CA ALA A 351 -31.35 -8.59 -8.79
C ALA A 351 -31.22 -10.10 -8.52
N THR A 352 -31.37 -10.50 -7.27
CA THR A 352 -31.32 -11.90 -6.83
C THR A 352 -32.47 -12.17 -5.88
N HIS A 353 -33.29 -13.16 -6.17
CA HIS A 353 -34.34 -13.64 -5.28
C HIS A 353 -34.14 -15.13 -5.03
N GLN A 354 -34.06 -15.52 -3.75
CA GLN A 354 -33.93 -16.90 -3.31
C GLN A 354 -35.02 -17.21 -2.29
N GLN A 355 -35.69 -18.34 -2.43
CA GLN A 355 -36.69 -18.79 -1.45
C GLN A 355 -36.53 -20.28 -1.14
N GLN A 356 -36.53 -20.61 0.16
CA GLN A 356 -36.62 -21.97 0.68
C GLN A 356 -38.08 -22.23 1.06
N TRP A 357 -38.68 -23.28 0.50
CA TRP A 357 -40.00 -23.79 0.87
C TRP A 357 -39.89 -25.28 1.22
N ARG A 358 -40.00 -25.61 2.51
CA ARG A 358 -39.80 -26.98 3.05
C ARG A 358 -38.48 -27.62 2.59
N LYS A 359 -38.51 -28.50 1.57
CA LYS A 359 -37.36 -29.22 0.99
C LYS A 359 -36.92 -28.64 -0.37
N THR A 360 -37.65 -27.67 -0.90
CA THR A 360 -37.44 -27.04 -2.20
C THR A 360 -36.73 -25.70 -2.01
N ARG A 361 -35.77 -25.37 -2.87
CA ARG A 361 -35.26 -24.02 -3.07
C ARG A 361 -35.51 -23.59 -4.49
N LEU A 362 -35.89 -22.33 -4.64
CA LEU A 362 -36.03 -21.66 -5.93
C LEU A 362 -35.14 -20.42 -5.89
N PHE A 363 -34.43 -20.16 -6.98
CA PHE A 363 -33.68 -18.93 -7.17
C PHE A 363 -33.97 -18.32 -8.55
N VAL A 364 -33.98 -17.00 -8.61
CA VAL A 364 -34.09 -16.20 -9.82
C VAL A 364 -33.07 -15.07 -9.70
N ASN A 365 -32.21 -14.91 -10.69
CA ASN A 365 -31.23 -13.82 -10.71
C ASN A 365 -31.25 -13.11 -12.06
N ALA A 366 -31.07 -11.80 -12.06
CA ALA A 366 -30.91 -10.96 -13.23
C ALA A 366 -29.69 -10.05 -13.04
N TYR A 367 -28.87 -9.92 -14.07
CA TYR A 367 -27.71 -9.03 -14.10
C TYR A 367 -27.67 -8.30 -15.45
N SER A 368 -27.29 -7.03 -15.42
CA SER A 368 -27.15 -6.19 -16.59
C SER A 368 -26.05 -5.17 -16.37
N GLU A 369 -25.08 -5.11 -17.28
CA GLU A 369 -24.12 -4.02 -17.41
C GLU A 369 -24.23 -3.39 -18.80
N LYS A 370 -24.25 -2.06 -18.88
CA LYS A 370 -24.43 -1.32 -20.14
C LYS A 370 -23.68 0.01 -20.13
N ASP A 371 -22.91 0.24 -21.18
CA ASP A 371 -22.20 1.50 -21.42
C ASP A 371 -23.12 2.59 -21.96
N ASN A 372 -22.88 3.82 -21.51
CA ASN A 372 -23.59 4.99 -21.98
C ASN A 372 -22.91 5.59 -23.22
N LYS A 373 -23.35 5.16 -24.41
CA LYS A 373 -22.85 5.65 -25.71
C LYS A 373 -22.93 7.17 -25.93
N ASN A 374 -23.69 7.89 -25.09
CA ASN A 374 -23.81 9.35 -25.14
C ASN A 374 -22.89 10.07 -24.14
N ARG A 375 -22.05 9.34 -23.39
CA ARG A 375 -21.09 9.88 -22.41
C ARG A 375 -19.78 9.07 -22.39
N PRO A 376 -18.94 9.19 -23.44
CA PRO A 376 -17.52 8.88 -23.29
C PRO A 376 -16.89 9.81 -22.24
N LEU A 377 -15.83 9.36 -21.55
CA LEU A 377 -15.18 10.16 -20.49
C LEU A 377 -13.73 10.54 -20.81
N THR A 378 -13.01 9.73 -21.59
CA THR A 378 -11.58 9.89 -21.92
C THR A 378 -11.33 10.56 -23.28
N PHE A 379 -12.31 10.56 -24.19
CA PHE A 379 -12.18 11.10 -25.54
C PHE A 379 -13.46 11.81 -25.99
N ASN A 380 -13.31 12.79 -26.88
CA ASN A 380 -14.42 13.51 -27.49
C ASN A 380 -14.66 12.97 -28.91
N LEU A 381 -15.73 12.21 -29.11
CA LEU A 381 -16.13 11.77 -30.45
C LEU A 381 -16.85 12.90 -31.18
N THR A 382 -16.38 13.23 -32.38
CA THR A 382 -17.11 14.04 -33.38
C THR A 382 -18.36 13.29 -33.86
N ASN A 383 -19.10 13.86 -34.82
CA ASN A 383 -20.19 13.11 -35.46
C ASN A 383 -19.66 12.14 -36.53
N SER A 384 -18.55 12.47 -37.20
CA SER A 384 -17.90 11.59 -38.17
C SER A 384 -17.43 10.31 -37.50
N ASP A 385 -16.76 10.43 -36.34
CA ASP A 385 -16.25 9.26 -35.60
C ASP A 385 -17.38 8.31 -35.19
N LYS A 386 -18.56 8.86 -34.84
CA LYS A 386 -19.74 8.05 -34.47
C LYS A 386 -20.39 7.38 -35.68
N GLU A 387 -20.29 7.99 -36.86
CA GLU A 387 -20.76 7.42 -38.12
C GLU A 387 -19.86 6.24 -38.49
N THR A 388 -18.53 6.43 -38.51
CA THR A 388 -17.54 5.35 -38.66
C THR A 388 -17.77 4.21 -37.66
N LEU A 389 -17.89 4.52 -36.36
CA LEU A 389 -18.16 3.52 -35.32
C LEU A 389 -19.53 2.83 -35.43
N SER A 390 -20.46 3.34 -36.25
CA SER A 390 -21.74 2.68 -36.53
C SER A 390 -21.70 1.74 -37.76
N GLU A 391 -20.69 1.90 -38.63
CA GLU A 391 -20.53 1.11 -39.86
C GLU A 391 -19.71 -0.18 -39.65
N ILE A 392 -18.82 -0.22 -38.66
CA ILE A 392 -17.89 -1.35 -38.39
C ILE A 392 -18.55 -2.63 -37.84
N GLY A 393 -19.85 -2.62 -37.53
CA GLY A 393 -20.51 -3.78 -36.91
C GLY A 393 -19.87 -4.15 -35.57
N ASP A 394 -19.59 -5.45 -35.40
CA ASP A 394 -18.85 -6.00 -34.25
C ASP A 394 -17.32 -6.11 -34.51
N ASN A 395 -16.81 -5.60 -35.65
CA ASN A 395 -15.38 -5.60 -35.97
C ASN A 395 -14.62 -4.48 -35.23
N LEU A 396 -14.24 -4.76 -33.98
CA LEU A 396 -13.60 -3.78 -33.10
C LEU A 396 -12.20 -3.33 -33.53
N ASP A 397 -11.52 -4.07 -34.43
CA ASP A 397 -10.19 -3.69 -34.92
C ASP A 397 -10.24 -2.51 -35.92
N GLU A 398 -11.41 -2.23 -36.51
CA GLU A 398 -11.65 -1.08 -37.39
C GLU A 398 -12.08 0.20 -36.61
N ALA A 399 -12.15 0.14 -35.28
CA ALA A 399 -12.54 1.26 -34.41
C ALA A 399 -11.43 2.32 -34.23
N VAL A 400 -10.81 2.77 -35.32
CA VAL A 400 -9.65 3.67 -35.32
C VAL A 400 -10.07 5.11 -35.63
N ILE A 401 -9.53 6.08 -34.89
CA ILE A 401 -9.64 7.52 -35.20
C ILE A 401 -8.27 8.19 -35.13
N SER A 402 -8.13 9.33 -35.81
CA SER A 402 -6.92 10.15 -35.70
C SER A 402 -6.87 10.92 -34.37
N SER A 403 -5.69 11.03 -33.76
CA SER A 403 -5.50 11.75 -32.49
C SER A 403 -5.01 13.20 -32.64
N ILE A 404 -4.90 13.69 -33.88
CA ILE A 404 -4.33 15.00 -34.20
C ILE A 404 -5.33 16.10 -33.89
N ASP A 405 -4.96 17.03 -33.01
CA ASP A 405 -5.74 18.22 -32.68
C ASP A 405 -4.95 19.50 -33.01
N SER A 406 -5.67 20.53 -33.46
CA SER A 406 -5.11 21.83 -33.83
C SER A 406 -5.20 22.79 -32.64
N VAL A 407 -4.07 23.00 -31.97
CA VAL A 407 -3.96 23.83 -30.77
C VAL A 407 -3.24 25.14 -31.08
N GLY A 408 -3.53 26.21 -30.32
CA GLY A 408 -2.66 27.39 -30.34
C GLY A 408 -1.29 27.05 -29.76
N PHE A 409 -0.28 27.90 -29.99
CA PHE A 409 1.01 27.72 -29.33
C PHE A 409 0.85 27.78 -27.80
N VAL A 410 1.26 26.70 -27.12
CA VAL A 410 1.30 26.60 -25.66
C VAL A 410 2.74 26.40 -25.22
N GLU A 411 3.26 27.37 -24.49
CA GLU A 411 4.57 27.32 -23.86
C GLU A 411 4.62 26.14 -22.85
N ASN A 412 5.71 25.38 -22.85
CA ASN A 412 5.92 24.18 -22.03
C ASN A 412 5.08 22.93 -22.44
N GLN A 413 4.74 22.78 -23.72
CA GLN A 413 4.19 21.53 -24.27
C GLN A 413 4.99 21.03 -25.48
N VAL A 414 4.98 19.71 -25.72
CA VAL A 414 5.56 19.12 -26.94
C VAL A 414 4.57 19.31 -28.08
N LEU A 415 4.89 20.23 -28.98
CA LEU A 415 4.07 20.62 -30.11
C LEU A 415 4.75 20.27 -31.44
N TYR A 416 3.93 20.12 -32.46
CA TYR A 416 4.33 19.73 -33.81
C TYR A 416 3.87 20.78 -34.81
N LYS A 417 4.60 20.88 -35.92
CA LYS A 417 4.12 21.50 -37.16
C LYS A 417 3.76 20.39 -38.15
N MET A 418 2.69 20.59 -38.89
CA MET A 418 2.33 19.71 -40.00
C MET A 418 3.14 20.09 -41.24
N VAL A 419 3.68 19.09 -41.94
CA VAL A 419 4.54 19.28 -43.12
C VAL A 419 4.12 18.31 -44.21
N ASP A 420 3.92 18.80 -45.43
CA ASP A 420 3.73 17.93 -46.60
C ASP A 420 5.05 17.23 -46.96
N THR A 421 5.02 15.90 -47.07
CA THR A 421 6.13 15.06 -47.52
C THR A 421 5.64 14.11 -48.62
N VAL A 422 6.58 13.32 -49.17
CA VAL A 422 6.30 12.27 -50.14
C VAL A 422 6.90 10.96 -49.62
N ASP A 423 6.14 9.86 -49.65
CA ASP A 423 6.67 8.54 -49.28
C ASP A 423 7.65 7.98 -50.33
N ALA A 424 8.30 6.86 -50.02
CA ALA A 424 9.22 6.19 -50.94
C ALA A 424 8.54 5.66 -52.24
N THR A 425 7.21 5.66 -52.31
CA THR A 425 6.42 5.23 -53.48
C THR A 425 5.83 6.37 -54.30
N GLY A 426 5.97 7.63 -53.84
CA GLY A 426 5.54 8.83 -54.56
C GLY A 426 4.20 9.43 -54.12
N ASN A 427 3.56 8.94 -53.05
CA ASN A 427 2.30 9.51 -52.57
C ASN A 427 2.57 10.75 -51.72
N HIS A 428 1.66 11.74 -51.78
CA HIS A 428 1.69 12.90 -50.87
C HIS A 428 1.06 12.56 -49.53
N LEU A 429 1.77 12.85 -48.44
CA LEU A 429 1.33 12.64 -47.05
C LEU A 429 1.63 13.89 -46.21
N GLN A 430 0.83 14.11 -45.18
CA GLN A 430 1.09 15.12 -44.16
C GLN A 430 1.65 14.46 -42.90
N VAL A 431 2.81 14.93 -42.44
CA VAL A 431 3.51 14.36 -41.29
C VAL A 431 3.77 15.40 -40.22
N LEU A 432 3.85 14.93 -38.98
CA LEU A 432 4.10 15.76 -37.81
C LEU A 432 5.60 15.87 -37.56
N VAL A 433 6.11 17.09 -37.51
CA VAL A 433 7.51 17.39 -37.19
C VAL A 433 7.56 18.24 -35.93
N PHE A 434 8.30 17.81 -34.92
CA PHE A 434 8.46 18.55 -33.67
C PHE A 434 8.92 20.00 -33.92
N SER A 435 8.30 20.97 -33.25
CA SER A 435 8.59 22.40 -33.41
C SER A 435 8.33 23.15 -32.11
N VAL A 436 9.18 24.13 -31.82
CA VAL A 436 9.04 25.06 -30.68
C VAL A 436 8.75 26.50 -31.13
N HIS A 437 8.63 26.76 -32.44
CA HIS A 437 8.39 28.10 -32.96
C HIS A 437 6.89 28.47 -32.90
N PRO A 438 6.50 29.57 -32.23
CA PRO A 438 5.09 29.94 -32.02
C PRO A 438 4.23 30.03 -33.29
N ASP A 439 4.83 30.44 -34.42
CA ASP A 439 4.13 30.61 -35.70
C ASP A 439 3.82 29.29 -36.42
N SER A 440 4.34 28.14 -35.94
CA SER A 440 4.23 26.84 -36.65
C SER A 440 3.93 25.64 -35.75
N ALA A 441 4.24 25.73 -34.47
CA ALA A 441 3.97 24.69 -33.47
C ALA A 441 2.50 24.76 -33.02
N LEU A 442 1.61 24.26 -33.89
CA LEU A 442 0.15 24.42 -33.80
C LEU A 442 -0.62 23.08 -33.74
N TYR A 443 0.09 21.95 -33.64
CA TYR A 443 -0.52 20.63 -33.61
C TYR A 443 -0.07 19.84 -32.38
N GLN A 444 -1.04 19.21 -31.73
CA GLN A 444 -0.83 18.20 -30.70
C GLN A 444 -1.30 16.84 -31.24
N ALA A 445 -0.58 15.77 -30.93
CA ALA A 445 -0.96 14.41 -31.31
C ALA A 445 -0.55 13.40 -30.23
N HIS A 446 -1.28 12.29 -30.16
CA HIS A 446 -1.01 11.19 -29.24
C HIS A 446 -0.52 9.98 -30.03
N PHE A 447 0.74 9.60 -29.82
CA PHE A 447 1.33 8.48 -30.54
C PHE A 447 1.05 7.14 -29.85
N SER A 448 0.36 6.24 -30.53
CA SER A 448 0.13 4.85 -30.10
C SER A 448 1.26 3.94 -30.59
N GLN A 449 1.65 2.92 -29.83
CA GLN A 449 2.75 2.03 -30.23
C GLN A 449 2.22 0.73 -30.86
N VAL A 450 2.17 0.73 -32.19
CA VAL A 450 1.70 -0.35 -33.09
C VAL A 450 2.67 -1.54 -33.21
N GLY A 451 3.93 -1.36 -32.81
CA GLY A 451 4.94 -2.44 -32.70
C GLY A 451 6.06 -2.32 -33.74
N PHE A 452 7.13 -3.10 -33.57
CA PHE A 452 8.36 -2.92 -34.35
C PHE A 452 8.13 -3.08 -35.85
N GLY A 453 8.49 -2.05 -36.62
CA GLY A 453 8.34 -2.01 -38.07
C GLY A 453 6.88 -2.00 -38.55
N LYS A 454 5.98 -1.39 -37.77
CA LYS A 454 4.54 -1.29 -38.06
C LYS A 454 3.96 0.12 -38.00
N GLY A 455 4.78 1.14 -37.74
CA GLY A 455 4.32 2.54 -37.65
C GLY A 455 5.26 3.52 -38.32
N ASP A 456 4.81 4.75 -38.47
CA ASP A 456 5.53 5.83 -39.17
C ASP A 456 6.56 6.57 -38.30
N TYR A 457 6.51 6.42 -36.97
CA TYR A 457 7.27 7.25 -36.02
C TYR A 457 8.13 6.44 -35.03
N ILE A 458 9.23 7.05 -34.58
CA ILE A 458 10.06 6.60 -33.45
C ILE A 458 10.10 7.65 -32.35
N GLN A 459 10.24 7.23 -31.08
CA GLN A 459 10.52 8.14 -29.97
C GLN A 459 12.00 8.53 -29.97
N LEU A 460 12.30 9.81 -29.76
CA LEU A 460 13.67 10.33 -29.55
C LEU A 460 14.02 10.35 -28.05
N SER A 461 15.30 10.11 -27.74
CA SER A 461 15.89 10.40 -26.43
C SER A 461 16.39 11.84 -26.44
N THR A 462 15.90 12.67 -25.51
CA THR A 462 16.18 14.11 -25.40
C THR A 462 16.12 14.55 -23.95
N THR A 463 16.74 15.69 -23.61
CA THR A 463 16.60 16.31 -22.27
C THR A 463 15.30 17.08 -22.07
N ILE A 464 14.47 17.25 -23.11
CA ILE A 464 13.23 18.04 -23.08
C ILE A 464 12.21 17.39 -22.12
N ASN A 465 11.47 18.20 -21.38
CA ASN A 465 10.41 17.76 -20.47
C ASN A 465 9.15 17.20 -21.20
N GLY A 466 9.29 16.10 -21.94
CA GLY A 466 8.20 15.42 -22.64
C GLY A 466 8.67 14.38 -23.67
N ARG A 467 7.74 13.61 -24.24
CA ARG A 467 8.04 12.62 -25.30
C ARG A 467 8.02 13.27 -26.67
N VAL A 468 9.17 13.29 -27.36
CA VAL A 468 9.29 13.78 -28.73
C VAL A 468 9.32 12.61 -29.70
N PHE A 469 8.45 12.63 -30.70
CA PHE A 469 8.39 11.64 -31.77
C PHE A 469 8.95 12.21 -33.08
N LYS A 470 9.59 11.35 -33.87
CA LYS A 470 10.17 11.67 -35.18
C LYS A 470 9.61 10.72 -36.23
N TRP A 471 9.07 11.29 -37.31
CA TRP A 471 8.70 10.52 -38.50
C TRP A 471 9.94 9.88 -39.16
N VAL A 472 9.81 8.60 -39.49
CA VAL A 472 10.81 7.79 -40.21
C VAL A 472 10.25 7.13 -41.47
N GLY A 473 8.93 6.98 -41.58
CA GLY A 473 8.27 6.49 -42.78
C GLY A 473 8.58 5.02 -43.10
N VAL A 474 8.61 4.72 -44.39
CA VAL A 474 8.90 3.39 -44.95
C VAL A 474 10.30 3.28 -45.54
N ASP A 475 10.83 2.06 -45.60
CA ASP A 475 12.05 1.72 -46.32
C ASP A 475 11.83 1.66 -47.85
N ASN A 476 12.91 1.43 -48.61
CA ASN A 476 12.88 1.32 -50.08
C ASN A 476 12.05 0.14 -50.61
N ASN A 477 11.60 -0.78 -49.75
CA ASN A 477 10.75 -1.93 -50.07
C ASN A 477 9.29 -1.73 -49.61
N GLY A 478 8.95 -0.58 -49.01
CA GLY A 478 7.62 -0.27 -48.48
C GLY A 478 7.36 -0.79 -47.06
N VAL A 479 8.39 -1.21 -46.32
CA VAL A 479 8.26 -1.67 -44.92
C VAL A 479 8.40 -0.47 -43.97
N LEU A 480 7.43 -0.30 -43.06
CA LEU A 480 7.46 0.74 -42.04
C LEU A 480 8.69 0.61 -41.14
N LEU A 481 9.38 1.73 -40.88
CA LEU A 481 10.62 1.79 -40.10
C LEU A 481 10.41 2.19 -38.63
N GLY A 482 9.20 2.63 -38.28
CA GLY A 482 8.84 3.08 -36.94
C GLY A 482 8.02 2.06 -36.17
N ASP A 483 7.79 2.42 -34.91
CA ASP A 483 7.11 1.60 -33.91
C ASP A 483 5.78 2.22 -33.46
N PHE A 484 5.55 3.48 -33.83
CA PHE A 484 4.46 4.34 -33.36
C PHE A 484 3.68 4.99 -34.51
N ASP A 485 2.41 5.27 -34.25
CA ASP A 485 1.47 5.91 -35.18
C ASP A 485 0.68 7.03 -34.46
N SER A 486 0.19 8.03 -35.20
CA SER A 486 -0.71 9.08 -34.69
C SER A 486 -2.18 8.65 -34.57
N ASP A 487 -2.55 7.51 -35.14
CA ASP A 487 -3.89 6.96 -35.01
C ASP A 487 -4.07 6.14 -33.73
N ILE A 488 -5.29 6.16 -33.19
CA ILE A 488 -5.67 5.55 -31.91
C ILE A 488 -6.90 4.65 -32.04
N LEU A 489 -6.82 3.45 -31.45
CA LEU A 489 -7.94 2.52 -31.33
C LEU A 489 -8.87 2.97 -30.19
N ILE A 490 -10.15 3.18 -30.49
CA ILE A 490 -11.18 3.63 -29.57
C ILE A 490 -12.04 2.44 -29.13
N ALA A 491 -12.41 2.43 -27.85
CA ALA A 491 -13.38 1.46 -27.35
C ALA A 491 -14.79 1.78 -27.87
N THR A 492 -15.50 0.77 -28.36
CA THR A 492 -16.95 0.82 -28.58
C THR A 492 -17.71 0.70 -27.24
N PRO A 493 -18.92 1.26 -27.13
CA PRO A 493 -19.78 1.10 -25.97
C PRO A 493 -20.47 -0.27 -25.98
N GLN A 494 -20.33 -1.07 -24.92
CA GLN A 494 -20.75 -2.48 -24.88
C GLN A 494 -21.91 -2.73 -23.92
N LYS A 495 -22.56 -3.89 -24.06
CA LYS A 495 -23.66 -4.34 -23.20
C LYS A 495 -23.59 -5.84 -22.91
N LYS A 496 -23.64 -6.23 -21.63
CA LYS A 496 -23.81 -7.64 -21.22
C LYS A 496 -24.98 -7.80 -20.25
N GLN A 497 -25.80 -8.82 -20.45
CA GLN A 497 -26.93 -9.15 -19.59
C GLN A 497 -27.04 -10.66 -19.40
N MET A 498 -27.51 -11.09 -18.23
CA MET A 498 -27.85 -12.49 -17.97
C MET A 498 -29.05 -12.61 -17.03
N PHE A 499 -29.98 -13.48 -17.37
CA PHE A 499 -31.09 -13.90 -16.51
C PHE A 499 -30.97 -15.40 -16.23
N THR A 500 -31.13 -15.81 -14.97
CA THR A 500 -31.06 -17.22 -14.53
C THR A 500 -32.23 -17.57 -13.65
N ILE A 501 -32.73 -18.80 -13.79
CA ILE A 501 -33.77 -19.38 -12.94
C ILE A 501 -33.37 -20.81 -12.60
N GLY A 502 -33.51 -21.20 -11.33
CA GLY A 502 -33.16 -22.55 -10.90
C GLY A 502 -33.95 -23.05 -9.70
N VAL A 503 -33.95 -24.37 -9.57
CA VAL A 503 -34.63 -25.13 -8.52
C VAL A 503 -33.70 -26.19 -7.95
N VAL A 504 -33.73 -26.38 -6.64
CA VAL A 504 -33.08 -27.50 -5.95
C VAL A 504 -34.11 -28.20 -5.07
N GLN A 505 -34.34 -29.49 -5.30
CA GLN A 505 -35.28 -30.30 -4.56
C GLN A 505 -34.54 -31.36 -3.75
N ASP A 506 -34.64 -31.25 -2.43
CA ASP A 506 -34.10 -32.27 -1.52
C ASP A 506 -35.11 -33.43 -1.46
N LEU A 507 -34.65 -34.64 -1.76
CA LEU A 507 -35.47 -35.86 -1.75
C LEU A 507 -35.35 -36.52 -0.37
N THR A 508 -34.12 -36.81 0.03
CA THR A 508 -33.72 -37.39 1.32
C THR A 508 -32.69 -36.46 2.00
N PRO A 509 -32.24 -36.74 3.24
CA PRO A 509 -31.14 -35.99 3.84
C PRO A 509 -29.81 -36.09 3.07
N THR A 510 -29.62 -37.12 2.24
CA THR A 510 -28.40 -37.35 1.44
C THR A 510 -28.57 -36.96 -0.03
N ASP A 511 -29.78 -37.04 -0.57
CA ASP A 511 -30.05 -37.02 -2.02
C ASP A 511 -30.85 -35.78 -2.43
N TYR A 512 -30.39 -35.06 -3.46
CA TYR A 512 -31.07 -33.91 -4.04
C TYR A 512 -30.94 -33.86 -5.57
N VAL A 513 -31.93 -33.27 -6.23
CA VAL A 513 -31.88 -32.91 -7.65
C VAL A 513 -31.83 -31.39 -7.81
N TYR A 514 -31.25 -30.92 -8.92
CA TYR A 514 -31.24 -29.51 -9.28
C TYR A 514 -31.44 -29.31 -10.77
N ALA A 515 -32.01 -28.18 -11.13
CA ALA A 515 -32.17 -27.71 -12.50
C ALA A 515 -31.98 -26.19 -12.55
N GLU A 516 -31.32 -25.70 -13.59
CA GLU A 516 -31.06 -24.28 -13.83
C GLU A 516 -31.14 -23.99 -15.32
N ALA A 517 -31.70 -22.84 -15.69
CA ALA A 517 -31.67 -22.28 -17.03
C ALA A 517 -31.15 -20.85 -16.99
N ALA A 518 -30.37 -20.48 -18.00
CA ALA A 518 -29.77 -19.16 -18.15
C ALA A 518 -30.00 -18.60 -19.56
N PHE A 519 -30.14 -17.30 -19.66
CA PHE A 519 -30.34 -16.55 -20.91
C PHE A 519 -29.39 -15.37 -20.90
N SER A 520 -28.61 -15.17 -21.95
CA SER A 520 -27.58 -14.13 -22.04
C SER A 520 -27.84 -13.19 -23.21
N THR A 521 -27.39 -11.94 -23.07
CA THR A 521 -27.24 -10.99 -24.18
C THR A 521 -25.87 -10.35 -24.09
N ASN A 522 -25.10 -10.35 -25.17
CA ASN A 522 -23.78 -9.72 -25.25
C ASN A 522 -23.68 -9.00 -26.60
N ASP A 523 -23.54 -7.68 -26.55
CA ASP A 523 -23.55 -6.74 -27.68
C ASP A 523 -22.27 -5.90 -27.57
N LEU A 524 -21.42 -5.97 -28.61
CA LEU A 524 -20.07 -5.42 -28.60
C LEU A 524 -20.01 -3.97 -29.11
N ASN A 525 -21.05 -3.47 -29.77
CA ASN A 525 -21.08 -2.12 -30.31
C ASN A 525 -22.49 -1.48 -30.33
N LEU A 526 -22.84 -0.79 -29.24
CA LEU A 526 -24.11 -0.07 -29.12
C LEU A 526 -24.28 1.11 -30.11
N TYR A 527 -23.30 1.47 -30.94
CA TYR A 527 -23.49 2.41 -32.05
C TYR A 527 -24.04 1.75 -33.32
N SER A 528 -23.73 0.48 -33.55
CA SER A 528 -24.13 -0.29 -34.73
C SER A 528 -25.45 -1.03 -34.52
N ASP A 529 -26.22 -1.18 -35.60
CA ASP A 529 -27.33 -2.15 -35.69
C ASP A 529 -26.98 -3.41 -36.51
N ILE A 530 -25.80 -3.42 -37.16
CA ILE A 530 -25.23 -4.53 -37.95
C ILE A 530 -24.82 -5.70 -37.02
N ASP A 531 -24.92 -6.94 -37.51
CA ASP A 531 -24.57 -8.22 -36.85
C ASP A 531 -25.35 -8.62 -35.59
N ASN A 532 -26.26 -7.77 -35.10
CA ASN A 532 -27.05 -7.94 -33.87
C ASN A 532 -27.87 -9.25 -33.69
N GLU A 533 -27.94 -10.14 -34.69
CA GLU A 533 -28.62 -11.45 -34.58
C GLU A 533 -27.85 -12.47 -33.72
N ASP A 534 -26.53 -12.30 -33.56
CA ASP A 534 -25.67 -13.21 -32.81
C ASP A 534 -25.65 -12.93 -31.28
N ASN A 535 -26.23 -11.81 -30.85
CA ASN A 535 -26.18 -11.31 -29.47
C ASN A 535 -26.81 -12.23 -28.40
N GLN A 536 -27.72 -13.16 -28.76
CA GLN A 536 -28.62 -13.84 -27.80
C GLN A 536 -28.30 -15.30 -27.54
N GLY A 537 -27.97 -15.63 -26.28
CA GLY A 537 -27.58 -16.97 -25.84
C GLY A 537 -28.49 -17.61 -24.80
N ARG A 538 -28.39 -18.94 -24.67
CA ARG A 538 -29.16 -19.79 -23.75
C ARG A 538 -28.28 -20.91 -23.19
N ALA A 539 -28.48 -21.27 -21.93
CA ALA A 539 -27.84 -22.43 -21.31
C ALA A 539 -28.79 -23.13 -20.33
N PHE A 540 -28.54 -24.40 -20.05
CA PHE A 540 -29.22 -25.11 -18.98
C PHE A 540 -28.35 -26.17 -18.34
N LYS A 541 -28.63 -26.48 -17.07
CA LYS A 541 -27.93 -27.49 -16.29
C LYS A 541 -28.90 -28.30 -15.44
N LEU A 542 -28.77 -29.62 -15.47
CA LEU A 542 -29.62 -30.57 -14.77
C LEU A 542 -28.72 -31.53 -14.00
N GLY A 543 -29.08 -31.92 -12.77
CA GLY A 543 -28.30 -32.92 -12.06
C GLY A 543 -28.95 -33.58 -10.85
N PHE A 544 -28.40 -34.72 -10.49
CA PHE A 544 -28.70 -35.50 -9.29
C PHE A 544 -27.43 -35.67 -8.46
N VAL A 545 -27.54 -35.50 -7.14
CA VAL A 545 -26.42 -35.67 -6.22
C VAL A 545 -26.86 -36.46 -4.98
N SER A 546 -26.16 -37.53 -4.67
CA SER A 546 -26.21 -38.24 -3.39
C SER A 546 -24.91 -37.96 -2.63
N LYS A 547 -24.98 -37.47 -1.39
CA LYS A 547 -23.81 -37.17 -0.56
C LYS A 547 -23.76 -38.05 0.68
N ASN A 548 -22.58 -38.60 0.95
CA ASN A 548 -22.21 -39.28 2.20
C ASN A 548 -23.18 -40.40 2.63
N ARG A 549 -23.72 -41.18 1.69
CA ARG A 549 -24.57 -42.32 1.97
C ARG A 549 -23.76 -43.44 2.64
N THR A 550 -24.19 -43.92 3.80
CA THR A 550 -23.47 -44.97 4.54
C THR A 550 -23.63 -46.34 3.88
N LEU A 551 -22.53 -47.09 3.78
CA LEU A 551 -22.52 -48.44 3.22
C LEU A 551 -22.69 -49.50 4.33
N GLY A 552 -23.92 -49.64 4.82
CA GLY A 552 -24.28 -50.60 5.88
C GLY A 552 -23.59 -50.26 7.20
N SER A 553 -22.97 -51.26 7.84
CA SER A 553 -22.17 -51.10 9.07
C SER A 553 -20.72 -50.65 8.82
N SER A 554 -20.37 -50.31 7.59
CA SER A 554 -19.02 -49.88 7.21
C SER A 554 -18.78 -48.40 7.51
N ASN A 555 -17.55 -48.05 7.91
CA ASN A 555 -17.13 -46.64 8.07
C ASN A 555 -16.88 -45.93 6.72
N TYR A 556 -17.42 -46.45 5.61
CA TYR A 556 -17.28 -45.87 4.28
C TYR A 556 -18.57 -45.17 3.86
N PHE A 557 -18.39 -43.98 3.33
CA PHE A 557 -19.40 -43.12 2.75
C PHE A 557 -19.29 -43.16 1.23
N LEU A 558 -20.43 -43.33 0.57
CA LEU A 558 -20.58 -43.23 -0.88
C LEU A 558 -21.22 -41.88 -1.21
N SER A 559 -20.58 -41.13 -2.10
CA SER A 559 -21.20 -39.99 -2.78
C SER A 559 -21.24 -40.26 -4.28
N SER A 560 -22.27 -39.77 -4.96
CA SER A 560 -22.39 -39.82 -6.41
C SER A 560 -23.02 -38.54 -6.95
N ARG A 561 -22.62 -38.16 -8.15
CA ARG A 561 -23.14 -36.99 -8.87
C ARG A 561 -23.28 -37.34 -10.35
N LEU A 562 -24.43 -37.00 -10.91
CA LEU A 562 -24.70 -37.02 -12.34
C LEU A 562 -25.19 -35.63 -12.73
N ASP A 563 -24.56 -34.98 -13.69
CA ASP A 563 -25.06 -33.72 -14.24
C ASP A 563 -24.81 -33.57 -15.73
N TYR A 564 -25.74 -32.88 -16.38
CA TYR A 564 -25.70 -32.53 -17.80
C TYR A 564 -25.82 -31.01 -17.92
N GLU A 565 -24.96 -30.41 -18.73
CA GLU A 565 -24.85 -28.99 -18.99
C GLU A 565 -24.87 -28.75 -20.51
N PHE A 566 -25.61 -27.74 -20.93
CA PHE A 566 -25.69 -27.28 -22.30
C PHE A 566 -25.53 -25.76 -22.35
N THR A 567 -24.75 -25.26 -23.32
CA THR A 567 -24.71 -23.85 -23.70
C THR A 567 -24.88 -23.72 -25.21
N SER A 568 -25.72 -22.78 -25.67
CA SER A 568 -25.90 -22.48 -27.09
C SER A 568 -24.67 -21.79 -27.69
N ARG A 569 -24.61 -21.71 -29.04
CA ARG A 569 -23.57 -20.99 -29.81
C ARG A 569 -23.22 -19.62 -29.21
N TYR A 570 -24.24 -18.80 -29.01
CA TYR A 570 -24.18 -17.40 -28.60
C TYR A 570 -24.25 -17.19 -27.07
N PHE A 571 -24.01 -18.23 -26.26
CA PHE A 571 -24.03 -18.10 -24.80
C PHE A 571 -22.78 -17.39 -24.29
N SER A 572 -22.98 -16.20 -23.70
CA SER A 572 -21.91 -15.38 -23.11
C SER A 572 -22.11 -15.25 -21.60
N ALA A 573 -21.04 -15.50 -20.85
CA ALA A 573 -21.04 -15.37 -19.41
C ALA A 573 -20.67 -13.94 -18.97
N ILE A 574 -21.13 -13.54 -17.78
CA ILE A 574 -20.75 -12.26 -17.15
C ILE A 574 -19.28 -12.34 -16.72
N ASP A 575 -19.00 -13.12 -15.66
CA ASP A 575 -17.65 -13.54 -15.30
C ASP A 575 -17.52 -15.07 -15.47
N ARG A 576 -16.28 -15.57 -15.34
CA ARG A 576 -15.93 -16.98 -15.54
C ARG A 576 -16.62 -17.90 -14.51
N PHE A 577 -17.47 -18.82 -15.00
CA PHE A 577 -18.19 -19.81 -14.16
C PHE A 577 -17.56 -21.22 -14.13
N ARG A 578 -16.64 -21.53 -15.06
CA ARG A 578 -15.86 -22.78 -15.09
C ARG A 578 -14.49 -22.56 -14.46
N TYR A 579 -13.83 -23.62 -13.98
CA TYR A 579 -12.49 -23.48 -13.39
C TYR A 579 -11.45 -23.05 -14.44
N ILE A 580 -10.35 -22.46 -13.98
CA ILE A 580 -9.47 -21.62 -14.81
C ILE A 580 -8.80 -22.36 -16.00
N GLU A 581 -8.57 -23.67 -15.87
CA GLU A 581 -7.95 -24.54 -16.89
C GLU A 581 -8.99 -25.39 -17.66
N PHE A 582 -10.29 -25.16 -17.48
CA PHE A 582 -11.36 -26.07 -17.96
C PHE A 582 -11.23 -26.43 -19.45
N ASP A 583 -11.12 -25.44 -20.32
CA ASP A 583 -11.06 -25.65 -21.78
C ASP A 583 -9.69 -26.13 -22.25
N ARG A 584 -8.63 -25.66 -21.58
CA ARG A 584 -7.26 -26.11 -21.78
C ARG A 584 -7.16 -27.62 -21.58
N ASP A 585 -7.82 -28.17 -20.54
CA ASP A 585 -7.97 -29.61 -20.24
C ASP A 585 -8.61 -30.45 -21.38
N TRP A 586 -9.20 -29.82 -22.41
CA TRP A 586 -9.74 -30.45 -23.62
C TRP A 586 -8.86 -30.26 -24.87
N SER A 587 -7.67 -29.66 -24.72
CA SER A 587 -6.77 -29.25 -25.81
C SER A 587 -7.42 -28.29 -26.82
N ILE A 588 -8.23 -27.37 -26.33
CA ILE A 588 -8.75 -26.24 -27.09
C ILE A 588 -7.72 -25.09 -26.99
N SER A 589 -7.38 -24.46 -28.11
CA SER A 589 -6.51 -23.27 -28.10
C SER A 589 -7.26 -22.01 -27.64
N SER A 590 -6.53 -20.93 -27.34
CA SER A 590 -7.17 -19.64 -27.05
C SER A 590 -7.89 -19.05 -28.27
N GLU A 591 -7.44 -19.36 -29.48
CA GLU A 591 -8.04 -18.93 -30.75
C GLU A 591 -9.36 -19.65 -31.00
N ASP A 592 -9.40 -20.98 -30.83
CA ASP A 592 -10.63 -21.80 -30.94
C ASP A 592 -11.74 -21.37 -29.96
N LEU A 593 -11.36 -20.78 -28.82
CA LEU A 593 -12.31 -20.27 -27.83
C LEU A 593 -13.05 -19.01 -28.28
N THR A 594 -12.49 -18.24 -29.23
CA THR A 594 -13.20 -17.12 -29.86
C THR A 594 -14.35 -17.61 -30.75
N ILE A 595 -14.24 -18.83 -31.29
CA ILE A 595 -15.21 -19.41 -32.20
C ILE A 595 -16.42 -19.93 -31.42
N GLN A 596 -17.47 -19.10 -31.41
CA GLN A 596 -18.76 -19.36 -30.80
C GLN A 596 -19.38 -20.69 -31.29
N ASN A 597 -19.69 -21.59 -30.36
CA ASN A 597 -20.17 -22.95 -30.61
C ASN A 597 -21.07 -23.47 -29.49
N GLN A 598 -22.03 -24.32 -29.84
CA GLN A 598 -22.81 -25.08 -28.85
C GLN A 598 -21.89 -26.05 -28.08
N ASP A 599 -22.15 -26.25 -26.80
CA ASP A 599 -21.33 -27.07 -25.90
C ASP A 599 -22.25 -27.98 -25.07
N HIS A 600 -21.99 -29.28 -25.11
CA HIS A 600 -22.74 -30.31 -24.39
C HIS A 600 -21.77 -31.04 -23.46
N ILE A 601 -22.02 -31.02 -22.15
CA ILE A 601 -21.16 -31.67 -21.15
C ILE A 601 -22.02 -32.61 -20.30
N PHE A 602 -21.69 -33.90 -20.32
CA PHE A 602 -22.21 -34.90 -19.39
C PHE A 602 -21.11 -35.27 -18.38
N ASN A 603 -21.42 -35.24 -17.10
CA ASN A 603 -20.51 -35.52 -16.00
C ASN A 603 -21.10 -36.60 -15.08
N ALA A 604 -20.31 -37.62 -14.79
CA ALA A 604 -20.64 -38.69 -13.85
C ALA A 604 -19.50 -38.91 -12.87
N GLU A 605 -19.76 -38.75 -11.58
CA GLU A 605 -18.79 -38.84 -10.49
C GLU A 605 -19.26 -39.82 -9.41
N ILE A 606 -18.35 -40.66 -8.92
CA ILE A 606 -18.53 -41.55 -7.77
C ILE A 606 -17.34 -41.38 -6.83
N GLU A 607 -17.61 -41.15 -5.55
CA GLU A 607 -16.61 -41.06 -4.48
C GLU A 607 -16.92 -42.07 -3.39
N LEU A 608 -15.96 -42.93 -3.07
CA LEU A 608 -15.97 -43.86 -1.95
C LEU A 608 -14.90 -43.43 -0.93
N LYS A 609 -15.32 -42.99 0.25
CA LYS A 609 -14.45 -42.36 1.24
C LYS A 609 -14.69 -42.88 2.64
N LYS A 610 -13.62 -43.23 3.35
CA LYS A 610 -13.64 -43.49 4.80
C LYS A 610 -12.97 -42.35 5.57
N ASP A 611 -11.79 -41.93 5.11
CA ASP A 611 -10.96 -40.88 5.71
C ASP A 611 -10.01 -40.29 4.65
N LEU A 612 -9.14 -39.35 5.03
CA LEU A 612 -8.18 -38.70 4.10
C LEU A 612 -7.09 -39.66 3.58
N ASP A 613 -6.94 -40.84 4.20
CA ASP A 613 -5.99 -41.88 3.79
C ASP A 613 -6.71 -43.07 3.13
N ASN A 614 -8.03 -43.00 2.91
CA ASN A 614 -8.86 -44.05 2.31
C ASN A 614 -9.95 -43.40 1.45
N LEU A 615 -9.56 -43.01 0.23
CA LEU A 615 -10.39 -42.35 -0.78
C LEU A 615 -10.21 -43.05 -2.13
N LEU A 616 -11.31 -43.35 -2.80
CA LEU A 616 -11.35 -43.67 -4.23
C LEU A 616 -12.42 -42.79 -4.88
N LYS A 617 -12.01 -41.92 -5.79
CA LYS A 617 -12.92 -41.07 -6.58
C LYS A 617 -12.68 -41.33 -8.06
N TYR A 618 -13.76 -41.53 -8.80
CA TYR A 618 -13.77 -41.66 -10.25
C TYR A 618 -14.76 -40.67 -10.85
N GLN A 619 -14.34 -39.96 -11.89
CA GLN A 619 -15.15 -39.03 -12.64
C GLN A 619 -14.97 -39.30 -14.15
N LEU A 620 -16.08 -39.45 -14.85
CA LEU A 620 -16.19 -39.52 -16.30
C LEU A 620 -16.83 -38.22 -16.78
N VAL A 621 -16.20 -37.53 -17.72
CA VAL A 621 -16.78 -36.37 -18.41
C VAL A 621 -16.81 -36.66 -19.89
N ARG A 622 -17.93 -36.39 -20.55
CA ARG A 622 -18.12 -36.44 -22.00
C ARG A 622 -18.48 -35.04 -22.45
N ARG A 623 -17.69 -34.45 -23.36
CA ARG A 623 -17.94 -33.13 -23.93
C ARG A 623 -18.09 -33.22 -25.45
N LYS A 624 -19.03 -32.46 -26.01
CA LYS A 624 -19.14 -32.20 -27.45
C LYS A 624 -19.34 -30.70 -27.67
N ARG A 625 -18.38 -30.03 -28.31
CA ARG A 625 -18.40 -28.59 -28.64
C ARG A 625 -18.05 -28.38 -30.11
N GLY A 626 -19.07 -28.12 -30.93
CA GLY A 626 -18.90 -27.92 -32.38
C GLY A 626 -18.06 -29.03 -33.01
N GLU A 627 -17.01 -28.60 -33.73
CA GLU A 627 -15.98 -29.45 -34.36
C GLU A 627 -14.64 -29.41 -33.60
N PHE A 628 -14.59 -28.70 -32.47
CA PHE A 628 -13.39 -28.47 -31.64
C PHE A 628 -13.27 -29.45 -30.47
N VAL A 629 -14.40 -30.03 -30.06
CA VAL A 629 -14.43 -31.12 -29.07
C VAL A 629 -15.44 -32.18 -29.44
N ASP A 630 -15.00 -33.41 -29.61
CA ASP A 630 -15.80 -34.61 -29.49
C ASP A 630 -15.02 -35.65 -28.67
N GLY A 631 -15.18 -35.62 -27.34
CA GLY A 631 -14.23 -36.31 -26.47
C GLY A 631 -14.72 -36.78 -25.10
N TYR A 632 -13.87 -37.60 -24.47
CA TYR A 632 -14.06 -38.17 -23.13
C TYR A 632 -12.85 -37.89 -22.24
N GLN A 633 -13.12 -37.50 -20.98
CA GLN A 633 -12.14 -37.41 -19.89
C GLN A 633 -12.46 -38.45 -18.80
N HIS A 634 -11.42 -39.13 -18.32
CA HIS A 634 -11.43 -39.99 -17.16
C HIS A 634 -10.51 -39.38 -16.09
N LYS A 635 -11.04 -39.10 -14.90
CA LYS A 635 -10.31 -38.59 -13.74
C LYS A 635 -10.44 -39.60 -12.61
N ILE A 636 -9.32 -40.16 -12.14
CA ILE A 636 -9.25 -41.11 -11.02
C ILE A 636 -8.36 -40.49 -9.94
N GLN A 637 -8.86 -40.43 -8.71
CA GLN A 637 -8.09 -40.04 -7.53
C GLN A 637 -8.16 -41.16 -6.49
N LEU A 638 -6.99 -41.62 -6.05
CA LEU A 638 -6.80 -42.71 -5.10
C LEU A 638 -5.92 -42.22 -3.95
N ALA A 639 -6.37 -42.39 -2.71
CA ALA A 639 -5.53 -42.28 -1.52
C ALA A 639 -5.69 -43.56 -0.69
N LYS A 640 -4.56 -44.21 -0.36
CA LYS A 640 -4.56 -45.45 0.42
C LYS A 640 -3.42 -45.50 1.44
N GLY A 641 -3.79 -45.63 2.72
CA GLY A 641 -2.90 -45.91 3.84
C GLY A 641 -2.77 -47.41 4.11
N PHE A 642 -1.53 -47.90 4.15
CA PHE A 642 -1.14 -49.25 4.54
C PHE A 642 -0.20 -49.17 5.75
N GLY A 643 -0.79 -48.96 6.94
CA GLY A 643 -0.04 -48.75 8.18
C GLY A 643 0.79 -47.46 8.13
N LYS A 644 2.12 -47.61 7.95
CA LYS A 644 3.04 -46.47 7.81
C LYS A 644 3.19 -45.98 6.37
N PHE A 645 2.89 -46.81 5.37
CA PHE A 645 2.93 -46.37 3.99
C PHE A 645 1.65 -45.61 3.64
N GLN A 646 1.79 -44.53 2.89
CA GLN A 646 0.69 -43.90 2.18
C GLN A 646 1.04 -43.85 0.69
N ILE A 647 0.06 -44.23 -0.12
CA ILE A 647 0.07 -44.01 -1.57
C ILE A 647 -1.02 -43.00 -1.89
N ARG A 648 -0.71 -42.04 -2.76
CA ARG A 648 -1.66 -41.14 -3.42
C ARG A 648 -1.43 -41.21 -4.92
N SER A 649 -2.49 -41.23 -5.70
CA SER A 649 -2.36 -41.16 -7.15
C SER A 649 -3.54 -40.46 -7.78
N ASP A 650 -3.21 -39.53 -8.67
CA ASP A 650 -4.15 -38.74 -9.45
C ASP A 650 -3.87 -39.03 -10.92
N LEU A 651 -4.83 -39.62 -11.63
CA LEU A 651 -4.73 -40.01 -13.03
C LEU A 651 -5.82 -39.28 -13.83
N PHE A 652 -5.40 -38.67 -14.92
CA PHE A 652 -6.24 -38.03 -15.91
C PHE A 652 -5.92 -38.61 -17.29
N LYS A 653 -6.95 -39.06 -18.01
CA LYS A 653 -6.85 -39.44 -19.41
C LYS A 653 -7.94 -38.72 -20.20
N MET A 654 -7.57 -38.11 -21.31
CA MET A 654 -8.46 -37.44 -22.25
C MET A 654 -8.19 -37.95 -23.66
N SER A 655 -9.26 -38.10 -24.43
CA SER A 655 -9.27 -38.33 -25.87
C SER A 655 -10.26 -37.34 -26.46
N ASN A 656 -9.86 -36.58 -27.47
CA ASN A 656 -10.69 -35.59 -28.12
C ASN A 656 -10.48 -35.62 -29.64
N ASP A 657 -11.54 -35.94 -30.38
CA ASP A 657 -11.58 -35.81 -31.83
C ASP A 657 -11.95 -34.36 -32.20
N GLN A 658 -11.19 -33.77 -33.13
CA GLN A 658 -11.40 -32.44 -33.70
C GLN A 658 -11.57 -32.56 -35.23
N MET A 659 -11.87 -31.46 -35.92
CA MET A 659 -12.07 -31.44 -37.38
C MET A 659 -10.91 -32.08 -38.16
N ASP A 660 -9.71 -31.53 -38.02
CA ASP A 660 -8.50 -31.97 -38.75
C ASP A 660 -7.46 -32.66 -37.85
N SER A 661 -7.76 -32.80 -36.56
CA SER A 661 -6.80 -33.25 -35.54
C SER A 661 -7.43 -34.20 -34.53
N HIS A 662 -6.58 -34.99 -33.88
CA HIS A 662 -6.93 -35.80 -32.73
C HIS A 662 -5.99 -35.47 -31.57
N SER A 663 -6.55 -35.14 -30.41
CA SER A 663 -5.79 -34.88 -29.19
C SER A 663 -5.90 -36.02 -28.18
N LYS A 664 -4.74 -36.51 -27.74
CA LYS A 664 -4.60 -37.43 -26.61
C LYS A 664 -3.93 -36.69 -25.48
N TRP A 665 -4.43 -36.87 -24.25
CA TRP A 665 -3.74 -36.36 -23.07
C TRP A 665 -3.76 -37.36 -21.93
N PHE A 666 -2.58 -37.77 -21.47
CA PHE A 666 -2.41 -38.54 -20.25
C PHE A 666 -1.61 -37.74 -19.22
N ARG A 667 -2.18 -37.52 -18.03
CA ARG A 667 -1.48 -36.98 -16.87
C ARG A 667 -1.58 -37.98 -15.73
N TRP A 668 -0.47 -38.26 -15.07
CA TRP A 668 -0.43 -39.16 -13.92
C TRP A 668 0.56 -38.65 -12.89
N THR A 669 0.05 -38.39 -11.69
CA THR A 669 0.84 -38.20 -10.47
C THR A 669 0.73 -39.45 -9.62
N PHE A 670 1.87 -39.98 -9.19
CA PHE A 670 1.97 -41.06 -8.22
C PHE A 670 2.91 -40.61 -7.11
N ASP A 671 2.41 -40.56 -5.88
CA ASP A 671 3.15 -40.21 -4.67
C ASP A 671 3.11 -41.39 -3.69
N THR A 672 4.28 -41.77 -3.18
CA THR A 672 4.41 -42.77 -2.12
C THR A 672 5.33 -42.26 -1.02
N GLN A 673 4.86 -42.32 0.23
CA GLN A 673 5.60 -41.85 1.39
C GLN A 673 5.55 -42.85 2.55
N TYR A 674 6.66 -42.96 3.28
CA TYR A 674 6.77 -43.78 4.48
C TYR A 674 6.75 -42.91 5.73
N ARG A 675 5.63 -42.93 6.46
CA ARG A 675 5.43 -42.20 7.72
C ARG A 675 6.23 -42.85 8.86
N SER A 676 7.49 -42.45 9.03
CA SER A 676 8.27 -42.80 10.22
C SER A 676 7.99 -41.83 11.39
N LYS A 677 8.62 -42.06 12.54
CA LYS A 677 8.42 -41.27 13.77
C LYS A 677 9.03 -39.86 13.72
N TRP A 678 10.05 -39.66 12.88
CA TRP A 678 10.85 -38.44 12.82
C TRP A 678 10.92 -37.82 11.42
N ILE A 679 10.96 -38.67 10.40
CA ILE A 679 11.17 -38.32 9.00
C ILE A 679 10.15 -39.03 8.12
N ILE A 680 9.86 -38.44 6.98
CA ILE A 680 8.97 -38.94 5.95
C ILE A 680 9.75 -38.88 4.63
N PRO A 681 10.50 -39.94 4.27
CA PRO A 681 10.97 -40.11 2.90
C PRO A 681 9.78 -40.41 2.00
N GLY A 682 9.81 -39.86 0.80
CA GLY A 682 8.83 -40.14 -0.24
C GLY A 682 9.41 -39.97 -1.63
N TYR A 683 8.67 -40.49 -2.59
CA TYR A 683 8.96 -40.43 -4.00
C TYR A 683 7.69 -40.09 -4.74
N GLN A 684 7.79 -39.09 -5.62
CA GLN A 684 6.71 -38.66 -6.48
C GLN A 684 7.16 -38.73 -7.94
N TYR A 685 6.41 -39.48 -8.74
CA TYR A 685 6.52 -39.48 -10.19
C TYR A 685 5.37 -38.65 -10.78
N GLN A 686 5.72 -37.76 -11.70
CA GLN A 686 4.76 -36.96 -12.45
C GLN A 686 5.03 -37.14 -13.94
N VAL A 687 4.01 -37.44 -14.70
CA VAL A 687 4.07 -37.47 -16.16
C VAL A 687 2.85 -36.74 -16.72
N ASP A 688 3.10 -35.93 -17.73
CA ASP A 688 2.10 -35.11 -18.41
C ASP A 688 2.44 -35.23 -19.91
N ARG A 689 1.57 -35.85 -20.69
CA ARG A 689 1.80 -36.14 -22.12
C ARG A 689 0.56 -35.73 -22.91
N ASN A 690 0.55 -34.52 -23.42
CA ASN A 690 -0.37 -34.11 -24.47
C ASN A 690 0.29 -34.24 -25.85
N GLU A 691 -0.49 -34.74 -26.80
CA GLU A 691 -0.12 -34.94 -28.20
C GLU A 691 -1.33 -34.55 -29.05
N ILE A 692 -1.15 -33.60 -29.97
CA ILE A 692 -2.14 -33.21 -30.98
C ILE A 692 -1.60 -33.66 -32.34
N THR A 693 -2.27 -34.64 -32.95
CA THR A 693 -1.89 -35.28 -34.21
C THR A 693 -2.86 -34.93 -35.33
N VAL A 694 -2.35 -34.54 -36.50
CA VAL A 694 -3.17 -34.28 -37.71
C VAL A 694 -3.71 -35.58 -38.30
N VAL A 695 -5.01 -35.62 -38.59
CA VAL A 695 -5.71 -36.82 -39.09
C VAL A 695 -5.17 -37.30 -40.45
N ALA A 696 -4.70 -36.38 -41.28
CA ALA A 696 -4.23 -36.69 -42.64
C ALA A 696 -2.90 -37.46 -42.72
N ASN A 697 -2.03 -37.37 -41.70
CA ASN A 697 -0.66 -37.90 -41.77
C ASN A 697 -0.04 -38.30 -40.42
N ASP A 698 -0.84 -38.40 -39.35
CA ASP A 698 -0.45 -38.71 -37.97
C ASP A 698 0.68 -37.83 -37.38
N SER A 699 1.00 -36.69 -38.01
CA SER A 699 2.09 -35.82 -37.56
C SER A 699 1.68 -35.04 -36.31
N ILE A 700 2.55 -35.06 -35.28
CA ILE A 700 2.36 -34.28 -34.06
C ILE A 700 2.66 -32.81 -34.37
N VAL A 701 1.63 -31.96 -34.31
CA VAL A 701 1.70 -30.53 -34.62
C VAL A 701 1.61 -29.64 -33.37
N GLY A 702 1.09 -30.17 -32.26
CA GLY A 702 0.86 -29.40 -31.04
C GLY A 702 0.94 -30.23 -29.76
N SER A 703 1.17 -29.54 -28.65
CA SER A 703 1.16 -30.12 -27.30
C SER A 703 0.96 -29.01 -26.27
N ALA A 704 -0.09 -29.10 -25.46
CA ALA A 704 -0.35 -28.17 -24.36
C ALA A 704 0.59 -28.34 -23.15
N MET A 705 1.25 -29.50 -23.03
CA MET A 705 2.29 -29.83 -22.03
C MET A 705 2.84 -31.25 -22.32
N ASN A 706 4.16 -31.45 -22.30
CA ASN A 706 4.74 -32.79 -22.46
C ASN A 706 6.04 -32.98 -21.65
N PHE A 707 5.95 -33.57 -20.45
CA PHE A 707 7.10 -33.82 -19.57
C PHE A 707 7.01 -35.13 -18.77
N ALA A 708 8.16 -35.55 -18.25
CA ALA A 708 8.23 -36.48 -17.12
C ALA A 708 9.16 -35.94 -16.03
N ALA A 709 8.74 -36.03 -14.78
CA ALA A 709 9.47 -35.55 -13.63
C ALA A 709 9.54 -36.61 -12.51
N ASN A 710 10.73 -36.74 -11.92
CA ASN A 710 11.02 -37.63 -10.80
C ASN A 710 11.42 -36.75 -9.62
N ASN A 711 10.60 -36.74 -8.57
CA ASN A 711 10.80 -35.95 -7.35
C ASN A 711 11.11 -36.89 -6.19
N PHE A 712 12.35 -36.84 -5.68
CA PHE A 712 12.78 -37.53 -4.47
C PHE A 712 12.74 -36.55 -3.31
N TYR A 713 11.99 -36.85 -2.26
CA TYR A 713 11.86 -35.94 -1.13
C TYR A 713 12.06 -36.58 0.24
N LEU A 714 12.58 -35.78 1.17
CA LEU A 714 12.72 -36.13 2.58
C LEU A 714 12.25 -34.95 3.42
N ARG A 715 11.21 -35.16 4.22
CA ARG A 715 10.67 -34.12 5.12
C ARG A 715 10.55 -34.58 6.57
N SER A 716 10.52 -33.64 7.50
CA SER A 716 10.13 -33.88 8.89
C SER A 716 8.65 -34.28 9.01
N VAL A 717 8.29 -34.99 10.08
CA VAL A 717 6.88 -35.10 10.51
C VAL A 717 6.31 -33.74 10.94
N ASP A 718 5.02 -33.51 10.73
CA ASP A 718 4.39 -32.20 10.92
C ASP A 718 4.44 -31.68 12.37
N SER A 719 4.57 -32.58 13.35
CA SER A 719 4.72 -32.29 14.79
C SER A 719 6.17 -32.08 15.26
N ALA A 720 7.15 -32.12 14.35
CA ALA A 720 8.56 -31.94 14.71
C ALA A 720 8.89 -30.51 15.12
N LYS A 721 9.69 -30.34 16.20
CA LYS A 721 10.21 -29.03 16.63
C LYS A 721 11.15 -28.39 15.61
N VAL A 722 11.85 -29.23 14.85
CA VAL A 722 12.68 -28.85 13.70
C VAL A 722 11.96 -29.39 12.47
N ARG A 723 11.41 -28.48 11.66
CA ARG A 723 10.81 -28.81 10.38
C ARG A 723 11.89 -28.71 9.31
N PHE A 724 11.92 -29.67 8.38
CA PHE A 724 12.81 -29.59 7.23
C PHE A 724 12.17 -30.29 6.02
N LEU A 725 12.65 -29.91 4.84
CA LEU A 725 12.24 -30.42 3.54
C LEU A 725 13.49 -30.44 2.64
N VAL A 726 13.75 -31.55 1.98
CA VAL A 726 14.74 -31.67 0.91
C VAL A 726 14.00 -32.29 -0.26
N ASP A 727 13.83 -31.55 -1.35
CA ASP A 727 13.29 -32.05 -2.61
C ASP A 727 14.38 -32.04 -3.68
N PHE A 728 14.46 -33.09 -4.49
CA PHE A 728 15.30 -33.16 -5.67
C PHE A 728 14.47 -33.64 -6.86
N VAL A 729 14.22 -32.72 -7.79
CA VAL A 729 13.39 -32.94 -8.98
C VAL A 729 14.27 -33.00 -10.22
N ILE A 730 14.20 -34.10 -10.95
CA ILE A 730 14.73 -34.22 -12.32
C ILE A 730 13.52 -34.19 -13.26
N ARG A 731 13.47 -33.26 -14.21
CA ARG A 731 12.41 -33.15 -15.22
C ARG A 731 12.99 -33.10 -16.63
N GLU A 732 12.38 -33.84 -17.55
CA GLU A 732 12.65 -33.78 -18.99
C GLU A 732 11.37 -33.36 -19.72
N ASP A 733 11.49 -32.29 -20.51
CA ASP A 733 10.44 -31.66 -21.31
C ASP A 733 10.63 -31.98 -22.79
N ARG A 734 9.54 -32.02 -23.56
CA ARG A 734 9.53 -32.30 -25.00
C ARG A 734 8.59 -31.36 -25.74
N LEU A 735 8.98 -30.98 -26.97
CA LEU A 735 8.13 -30.20 -27.86
C LEU A 735 7.90 -30.89 -29.22
N PRO A 736 6.79 -30.58 -29.92
CA PRO A 736 6.56 -31.04 -31.29
C PRO A 736 7.53 -30.37 -32.27
N SER A 737 8.27 -31.16 -33.04
CA SER A 737 9.12 -30.71 -34.14
C SER A 737 9.17 -31.75 -35.26
N ALA A 738 9.05 -31.29 -36.50
CA ALA A 738 9.02 -32.13 -37.71
C ALA A 738 8.05 -33.33 -37.60
N GLY A 739 6.86 -33.13 -37.02
CA GLY A 739 5.83 -34.15 -36.85
C GLY A 739 6.05 -35.14 -35.69
N SER A 740 7.06 -34.93 -34.84
CA SER A 740 7.42 -35.83 -33.73
C SER A 740 7.73 -35.08 -32.43
N LEU A 741 7.69 -35.74 -31.27
CA LEU A 741 8.11 -35.14 -29.99
C LEU A 741 9.61 -35.33 -29.76
N ILE A 742 10.37 -34.23 -29.81
CA ILE A 742 11.81 -34.21 -29.52
C ILE A 742 12.09 -33.71 -28.09
N PRO A 743 13.18 -34.13 -27.42
CA PRO A 743 13.63 -33.53 -26.17
C PRO A 743 13.94 -32.04 -26.34
N GLU A 744 13.29 -31.21 -25.52
CA GLU A 744 13.44 -29.75 -25.53
C GLU A 744 14.43 -29.31 -24.47
N SER A 745 14.22 -29.73 -23.22
CA SER A 745 15.05 -29.31 -22.11
C SER A 745 15.08 -30.34 -20.98
N ARG A 746 16.12 -30.24 -20.16
CA ARG A 746 16.31 -31.07 -18.96
C ARG A 746 16.63 -30.18 -17.79
N SER A 747 15.87 -30.30 -16.71
CA SER A 747 16.08 -29.50 -15.51
C SER A 747 16.31 -30.33 -14.26
N LYS A 748 17.19 -29.82 -13.39
CA LYS A 748 17.50 -30.36 -12.07
C LYS A 748 17.22 -29.26 -11.05
N THR A 749 16.21 -29.47 -10.22
CA THR A 749 15.79 -28.51 -9.19
C THR A 749 15.98 -29.12 -7.81
N THR A 750 16.83 -28.50 -6.99
CA THR A 750 17.03 -28.85 -5.57
C THR A 750 16.36 -27.79 -4.71
N ARG A 751 15.43 -28.19 -3.83
CA ARG A 751 14.78 -27.29 -2.86
C ARG A 751 15.07 -27.73 -1.43
N LEU A 752 15.55 -26.81 -0.62
CA LEU A 752 15.83 -27.00 0.80
C LEU A 752 14.94 -26.06 1.62
N GLY A 753 14.10 -26.63 2.47
CA GLY A 753 13.33 -25.93 3.48
C GLY A 753 13.83 -26.30 4.88
N PHE A 754 13.97 -25.32 5.76
CA PHE A 754 14.32 -25.54 7.17
C PHE A 754 13.56 -24.53 8.04
N GLY A 755 12.95 -24.98 9.14
CA GLY A 755 12.18 -24.14 10.04
C GLY A 755 12.28 -24.63 11.48
N SER A 756 12.87 -23.85 12.38
CA SER A 756 13.19 -24.29 13.74
C SER A 756 13.07 -23.17 14.77
N ASN A 757 12.55 -23.52 15.95
CA ASN A 757 12.67 -22.71 17.15
C ASN A 757 13.86 -23.23 17.98
N ILE A 758 14.99 -22.53 17.93
CA ILE A 758 16.21 -22.91 18.65
C ILE A 758 16.07 -22.43 20.11
N GLY A 759 15.69 -23.36 20.98
CA GLY A 759 15.37 -23.07 22.38
C GLY A 759 14.05 -22.31 22.52
N LYS A 760 13.99 -21.35 23.45
CA LYS A 760 12.82 -20.46 23.65
C LYS A 760 13.01 -19.05 23.07
N THR A 761 14.18 -18.76 22.50
CA THR A 761 14.62 -17.37 22.27
C THR A 761 15.00 -17.06 20.83
N GLN A 762 15.08 -18.07 19.96
CA GLN A 762 15.45 -17.91 18.56
C GLN A 762 14.50 -18.68 17.63
N ARG A 763 14.25 -18.11 16.44
CA ARG A 763 13.49 -18.70 15.35
C ARG A 763 14.27 -18.53 14.05
N VAL A 764 14.36 -19.58 13.24
CA VAL A 764 14.93 -19.60 11.90
C VAL A 764 13.90 -20.22 10.97
N ASP A 765 13.59 -19.57 9.84
CA ASP A 765 12.93 -20.18 8.69
C ASP A 765 13.81 -19.88 7.44
N LEU A 766 14.17 -20.91 6.69
CA LEU A 766 15.01 -20.84 5.49
C LEU A 766 14.32 -21.60 4.36
N LEU A 767 14.29 -21.00 3.18
CA LEU A 767 13.93 -21.62 1.90
C LEU A 767 15.03 -21.32 0.90
N PHE A 768 15.56 -22.34 0.25
CA PHE A 768 16.58 -22.24 -0.78
C PHE A 768 16.20 -23.13 -1.97
N THR A 769 16.29 -22.60 -3.17
CA THR A 769 16.07 -23.34 -4.42
C THR A 769 17.23 -23.08 -5.36
N TYR A 770 17.84 -24.16 -5.85
CA TYR A 770 18.82 -24.14 -6.93
C TYR A 770 18.24 -24.93 -8.11
N ARG A 771 18.22 -24.31 -9.28
CA ARG A 771 17.72 -24.91 -10.52
C ARG A 771 18.72 -24.71 -11.64
N ASN A 772 19.13 -25.79 -12.27
CA ASN A 772 19.92 -25.78 -13.49
C ASN A 772 19.03 -26.34 -14.62
N LEU A 773 18.89 -25.59 -15.71
CA LEU A 773 18.17 -25.94 -16.92
C LEU A 773 19.18 -26.10 -18.06
N GLU A 774 19.25 -27.28 -18.65
CA GLU A 774 19.95 -27.56 -19.90
C GLU A 774 18.94 -27.45 -21.05
N ASN A 775 19.13 -26.48 -21.94
CA ASN A 775 18.35 -26.33 -23.17
C ASN A 775 19.01 -27.19 -24.28
N LEU A 776 18.23 -28.11 -24.86
CA LEU A 776 18.69 -29.03 -25.89
C LEU A 776 18.48 -28.48 -27.30
N ILE A 777 17.73 -27.37 -27.45
CA ILE A 777 17.43 -26.70 -28.71
C ILE A 777 18.17 -25.35 -28.76
N PRO A 778 19.27 -25.22 -29.55
CA PRO A 778 20.16 -24.05 -29.48
C PRO A 778 19.56 -22.70 -29.87
N GLN A 779 18.41 -22.69 -30.55
CA GLN A 779 17.74 -21.45 -30.99
C GLN A 779 16.84 -20.82 -29.92
N GLU A 780 16.54 -21.53 -28.84
CA GLU A 780 15.60 -21.07 -27.79
C GLU A 780 16.28 -20.40 -26.57
N GLY A 781 17.57 -20.09 -26.65
CA GLY A 781 18.27 -19.33 -25.60
C GLY A 781 19.61 -19.95 -25.15
N PRO A 782 20.15 -19.54 -23.99
CA PRO A 782 21.43 -20.04 -23.50
C PRO A 782 21.36 -21.56 -23.24
N LYS A 783 22.42 -22.27 -23.63
CA LYS A 783 22.51 -23.74 -23.52
C LYS A 783 22.30 -24.24 -22.08
N ASN A 784 22.81 -23.51 -21.09
CA ASN A 784 22.55 -23.77 -19.68
C ASN A 784 22.10 -22.46 -19.02
N ASP A 785 21.05 -22.53 -18.21
CA ASP A 785 20.59 -21.44 -17.34
C ASP A 785 20.60 -21.89 -15.87
N GLU A 786 21.03 -20.99 -14.98
CA GLU A 786 21.25 -21.25 -13.55
C GLU A 786 20.45 -20.27 -12.69
N ASN A 787 19.35 -20.78 -12.15
CA ASN A 787 18.36 -20.04 -11.41
C ASN A 787 18.44 -20.34 -9.92
N ILE A 788 18.53 -19.28 -9.12
CA ILE A 788 18.74 -19.38 -7.68
C ILE A 788 17.76 -18.47 -6.97
N THR A 789 17.03 -19.04 -6.01
CA THR A 789 16.19 -18.28 -5.10
C THR A 789 16.50 -18.66 -3.65
N THR A 790 16.64 -17.69 -2.77
CA THR A 790 16.80 -17.94 -1.33
C THR A 790 15.99 -16.94 -0.53
N ARG A 791 15.48 -17.39 0.62
CA ARG A 791 14.86 -16.57 1.65
C ARG A 791 15.24 -17.12 3.02
N LEU A 792 15.90 -16.31 3.83
CA LEU A 792 16.28 -16.58 5.21
C LEU A 792 15.61 -15.54 6.11
N ASP A 793 14.75 -16.01 7.01
CA ASP A 793 14.13 -15.24 8.08
C ASP A 793 14.69 -15.75 9.43
N TRP A 794 15.45 -14.91 10.15
CA TRP A 794 15.99 -15.22 11.47
C TRP A 794 15.63 -14.13 12.49
N GLN A 795 15.18 -14.55 13.66
CA GLN A 795 14.99 -13.69 14.82
C GLN A 795 15.63 -14.37 16.03
N GLY A 796 16.48 -13.65 16.75
CA GLY A 796 17.16 -14.14 17.93
C GLY A 796 17.10 -13.14 19.09
N SER A 797 16.84 -13.66 20.29
CA SER A 797 17.01 -12.95 21.55
C SER A 797 18.01 -13.68 22.45
N PHE A 798 18.91 -12.92 23.06
CA PHE A 798 20.00 -13.42 23.88
C PHE A 798 20.08 -12.62 25.17
N LEU A 799 20.68 -13.22 26.20
CA LEU A 799 20.88 -12.60 27.52
C LEU A 799 19.55 -11.98 28.05
N ASP A 800 18.50 -12.80 28.24
CA ASP A 800 17.19 -12.34 28.73
C ASP A 800 16.59 -11.14 27.95
N ARG A 801 16.78 -11.15 26.62
CA ARG A 801 16.35 -10.11 25.66
C ARG A 801 17.16 -8.80 25.73
N HIS A 802 18.35 -8.80 26.36
CA HIS A 802 19.30 -7.69 26.32
C HIS A 802 20.01 -7.53 24.98
N ILE A 803 20.01 -8.56 24.14
CA ILE A 803 20.36 -8.48 22.72
C ILE A 803 19.19 -9.06 21.93
N ILE A 804 18.65 -8.29 20.98
CA ILE A 804 17.63 -8.74 20.03
C ILE A 804 18.18 -8.48 18.62
N SER A 805 18.25 -9.53 17.81
CA SER A 805 18.76 -9.50 16.44
C SER A 805 17.71 -10.07 15.48
N GLU A 806 17.49 -9.38 14.37
CA GLU A 806 16.52 -9.75 13.34
C GLU A 806 17.20 -9.64 11.97
N LEU A 807 17.01 -10.64 11.13
CA LEU A 807 17.59 -10.75 9.79
C LEU A 807 16.54 -11.32 8.84
N ASN A 808 16.22 -10.56 7.79
CA ASN A 808 15.57 -11.08 6.59
C ASN A 808 16.56 -10.94 5.43
N TYR A 809 16.78 -12.01 4.68
CA TYR A 809 17.71 -12.03 3.56
C TYR A 809 17.10 -12.79 2.38
N GLN A 810 17.11 -12.19 1.19
CA GLN A 810 16.43 -12.71 0.00
C GLN A 810 17.30 -12.49 -1.25
N VAL A 811 17.38 -13.50 -2.12
CA VAL A 811 18.03 -13.41 -3.44
C VAL A 811 17.12 -14.07 -4.47
N GLY A 812 17.01 -13.50 -5.67
CA GLY A 812 16.27 -14.10 -6.78
C GLY A 812 16.38 -13.29 -8.07
N ASN A 813 16.05 -13.93 -9.19
CA ASN A 813 16.04 -13.29 -10.51
C ASN A 813 14.75 -12.48 -10.68
N ILE A 814 14.87 -11.26 -11.20
CA ILE A 814 13.78 -10.29 -11.35
C ILE A 814 13.96 -9.48 -12.65
N ARG A 815 13.05 -8.55 -12.90
CA ARG A 815 13.21 -7.45 -13.84
C ARG A 815 13.39 -6.11 -13.12
N GLU A 816 14.01 -5.15 -13.78
CA GLU A 816 13.96 -3.73 -13.43
C GLU A 816 13.39 -2.94 -14.60
N LEU A 817 12.38 -2.11 -14.31
CA LEU A 817 11.75 -1.24 -15.29
C LEU A 817 12.66 -0.04 -15.57
N LYS A 818 12.93 0.27 -16.85
CA LYS A 818 13.54 1.56 -17.22
C LYS A 818 12.51 2.66 -17.05
N ARG A 819 12.70 3.53 -16.05
CA ARG A 819 11.71 4.56 -15.70
C ARG A 819 11.96 5.87 -16.48
N GLU A 820 10.91 6.40 -17.08
CA GLU A 820 10.90 7.72 -17.71
C GLU A 820 10.11 8.70 -16.83
N PHE A 821 10.39 10.00 -16.86
CA PHE A 821 9.66 10.98 -16.05
C PHE A 821 9.56 12.35 -16.70
N ILE A 822 8.53 13.08 -16.31
CA ILE A 822 8.31 14.50 -16.63
C ILE A 822 8.05 15.29 -15.36
N PHE A 823 8.12 16.62 -15.46
CA PHE A 823 7.70 17.55 -14.43
C PHE A 823 6.46 18.30 -14.92
N LEU A 824 5.38 18.25 -14.14
CA LEU A 824 4.17 19.05 -14.40
C LEU A 824 4.06 20.18 -13.37
N SER A 825 3.61 21.34 -13.84
CA SER A 825 3.31 22.49 -12.98
C SER A 825 2.12 22.17 -12.06
N VAL A 826 2.22 22.56 -10.79
CA VAL A 826 1.23 22.31 -9.74
C VAL A 826 1.14 23.53 -8.81
N PRO A 827 0.04 23.73 -8.06
CA PRO A 827 -0.09 24.86 -7.14
C PRO A 827 1.08 24.98 -6.15
N THR A 828 1.59 26.21 -5.99
CA THR A 828 2.76 26.50 -5.17
C THR A 828 2.63 25.94 -3.76
N GLY A 829 3.53 25.01 -3.41
CA GLY A 829 3.57 24.36 -2.10
C GLY A 829 3.06 22.93 -2.07
N GLU A 830 2.41 22.45 -3.13
CA GLU A 830 2.02 21.05 -3.31
C GLU A 830 3.06 20.24 -4.09
N GLY A 831 3.88 20.92 -4.91
CA GLY A 831 4.97 20.30 -5.65
C GLY A 831 6.13 19.78 -4.80
N THR A 832 7.13 19.25 -5.50
CA THR A 832 8.39 18.75 -4.93
C THR A 832 9.61 19.40 -5.55
N HIS A 833 9.47 20.03 -6.72
CA HIS A 833 10.55 20.60 -7.51
C HIS A 833 10.29 22.06 -7.87
N THR A 834 11.36 22.74 -8.26
CA THR A 834 11.40 24.09 -8.82
C THR A 834 12.18 24.03 -10.12
N TRP A 835 11.73 24.76 -11.14
CA TRP A 835 12.44 24.94 -12.41
C TRP A 835 13.27 26.22 -12.33
N ARG A 836 14.49 26.20 -12.86
CA ARG A 836 15.25 27.41 -13.17
C ARG A 836 16.02 27.19 -14.46
N ASP A 837 15.68 28.01 -15.43
CA ASP A 837 16.44 28.23 -16.66
C ASP A 837 17.94 28.47 -16.34
N GLU A 838 18.80 27.48 -16.62
CA GLU A 838 20.27 27.56 -16.51
C GLU A 838 20.87 28.14 -17.80
N ASN A 839 20.27 27.85 -18.96
CA ASN A 839 20.86 28.12 -20.28
C ASN A 839 20.35 29.42 -20.98
N GLN A 840 19.24 29.98 -20.49
CA GLN A 840 18.50 31.16 -20.96
C GLN A 840 17.79 31.00 -22.32
N ASP A 841 17.35 29.79 -22.68
CA ASP A 841 16.59 29.51 -23.90
C ASP A 841 15.06 29.44 -23.71
N GLY A 842 14.58 29.40 -22.47
CA GLY A 842 13.15 29.33 -22.11
C GLY A 842 12.49 27.96 -22.31
N ILE A 843 13.26 26.91 -22.63
CA ILE A 843 12.79 25.53 -22.79
C ILE A 843 12.98 24.80 -21.46
N GLN A 844 11.97 24.03 -21.04
CA GLN A 844 12.08 23.21 -19.84
C GLN A 844 12.86 21.93 -20.10
N ASP A 845 14.16 21.94 -19.84
CA ASP A 845 14.99 20.73 -19.83
C ASP A 845 14.97 20.02 -18.45
N LEU A 846 15.10 18.70 -18.48
CA LEU A 846 15.09 17.82 -17.29
C LEU A 846 16.25 18.07 -16.32
N ASN A 847 17.34 18.72 -16.75
CA ASN A 847 18.45 19.08 -15.86
C ASN A 847 18.14 20.27 -14.94
N GLU A 848 17.26 21.17 -15.38
CA GLU A 848 16.91 22.45 -14.76
C GLU A 848 15.88 22.34 -13.61
N PHE A 849 15.44 21.12 -13.29
CA PHE A 849 14.52 20.86 -12.18
C PHE A 849 15.25 20.41 -10.92
N TYR A 850 15.16 21.21 -9.85
CA TYR A 850 15.77 20.93 -8.55
C TYR A 850 14.73 20.58 -7.49
N LEU A 851 15.14 19.80 -6.48
CA LEU A 851 14.27 19.49 -5.34
C LEU A 851 14.03 20.75 -4.49
N ALA A 852 12.80 21.28 -4.50
CA ALA A 852 12.47 22.56 -3.88
C ALA A 852 12.50 22.50 -2.34
N LEU A 853 13.53 23.15 -1.77
CA LEU A 853 13.77 23.15 -0.32
C LEU A 853 12.75 24.02 0.42
N ASN A 854 12.46 25.21 -0.10
CA ASN A 854 11.48 26.14 0.44
C ASN A 854 10.05 25.77 -0.03
N PRO A 855 9.01 25.85 0.82
CA PRO A 855 7.64 25.55 0.41
C PRO A 855 7.11 26.43 -0.74
N ASP A 856 7.55 27.68 -0.80
CA ASP A 856 7.17 28.67 -1.81
C ASP A 856 7.87 28.52 -3.18
N GLU A 857 8.80 27.56 -3.31
CA GLU A 857 9.46 27.21 -4.58
C GLU A 857 8.89 25.93 -5.21
N ARG A 858 7.96 25.24 -4.52
CA ARG A 858 7.39 23.93 -4.91
C ARG A 858 6.28 24.08 -5.94
N ASN A 859 6.67 24.44 -7.16
CA ASN A 859 5.76 24.73 -8.26
C ASN A 859 5.65 23.58 -9.26
N TYR A 860 6.50 22.55 -9.15
CA TYR A 860 6.50 21.40 -10.06
C TYR A 860 6.48 20.07 -9.30
N ALA A 861 5.81 19.05 -9.85
CA ALA A 861 5.83 17.69 -9.35
C ALA A 861 6.38 16.72 -10.40
N LYS A 862 7.20 15.76 -9.97
CA LYS A 862 7.79 14.72 -10.82
C LYS A 862 6.81 13.56 -10.99
N PHE A 863 6.42 13.28 -12.22
CA PHE A 863 5.57 12.15 -12.59
C PHE A 863 6.40 11.14 -13.39
N PHE A 864 6.31 9.86 -13.06
CA PHE A 864 6.87 8.83 -13.93
C PHE A 864 5.89 8.55 -15.07
N LEU A 865 6.40 8.56 -16.30
CA LEU A 865 5.63 8.12 -17.45
C LEU A 865 5.63 6.58 -17.50
N PRO A 866 4.50 5.93 -17.82
CA PRO A 866 4.47 4.49 -17.99
C PRO A 866 5.35 4.05 -19.18
N THR A 867 6.27 3.12 -18.92
CA THR A 867 7.18 2.48 -19.88
C THR A 867 7.02 0.96 -19.78
N ASP A 868 7.33 0.20 -20.84
CA ASP A 868 7.24 -1.28 -20.88
C ASP A 868 8.59 -1.97 -21.19
N ASP A 869 9.69 -1.24 -21.04
CA ASP A 869 11.06 -1.74 -21.23
C ASP A 869 11.66 -2.20 -19.90
N TYR A 870 12.08 -3.47 -19.85
CA TYR A 870 12.60 -4.12 -18.66
C TYR A 870 13.96 -4.78 -18.92
N VAL A 871 14.87 -4.59 -17.96
CA VAL A 871 16.17 -5.28 -17.94
C VAL A 871 16.12 -6.44 -16.93
N LEU A 872 16.61 -7.62 -17.32
CA LEU A 872 16.77 -8.76 -16.41
C LEU A 872 17.85 -8.48 -15.37
N ALA A 873 17.60 -8.82 -14.10
CA ALA A 873 18.51 -8.52 -13.01
C ALA A 873 18.43 -9.51 -11.85
N PHE A 874 19.53 -9.64 -11.12
CA PHE A 874 19.63 -10.37 -9.86
C PHE A 874 19.30 -9.42 -8.70
N SER A 875 18.24 -9.73 -7.95
CA SER A 875 17.86 -9.02 -6.73
C SER A 875 18.61 -9.58 -5.54
N ASN A 876 19.21 -8.70 -4.73
CA ASN A 876 19.77 -9.04 -3.44
C ASN A 876 19.19 -8.10 -2.37
N THR A 877 18.40 -8.63 -1.44
CA THR A 877 17.71 -7.87 -0.39
C THR A 877 18.14 -8.36 0.99
N LEU A 878 18.64 -7.46 1.84
CA LEU A 878 19.06 -7.71 3.22
C LEU A 878 18.39 -6.68 4.14
N ASN A 879 17.65 -7.13 5.15
CA ASN A 879 17.13 -6.29 6.22
C ASN A 879 17.62 -6.84 7.56
N TYR A 880 18.55 -6.12 8.21
CA TYR A 880 19.17 -6.52 9.47
C TYR A 880 18.96 -5.47 10.55
N ARG A 881 18.51 -5.89 11.73
CA ARG A 881 18.27 -5.03 12.89
C ARG A 881 18.91 -5.64 14.13
N LEU A 882 19.66 -4.84 14.87
CA LEU A 882 20.29 -5.21 16.14
C LEU A 882 19.96 -4.17 17.21
N ASN A 883 19.26 -4.60 18.25
CA ASN A 883 19.02 -3.83 19.47
C ASN A 883 19.84 -4.43 20.60
N LEU A 884 20.65 -3.60 21.27
CA LEU A 884 21.47 -4.00 22.41
C LEU A 884 21.18 -3.05 23.58
N GLU A 885 20.63 -3.58 24.67
CA GLU A 885 20.33 -2.85 25.89
C GLU A 885 20.86 -3.63 27.10
N MET A 886 21.93 -3.13 27.73
CA MET A 886 22.57 -3.83 28.85
C MET A 886 21.66 -3.95 30.09
N PRO A 887 21.82 -4.98 30.93
CA PRO A 887 20.93 -5.23 32.08
C PRO A 887 20.82 -4.04 33.03
N ARG A 888 19.58 -3.60 33.31
CA ARG A 888 19.33 -2.49 34.25
C ARG A 888 19.86 -2.78 35.66
N ALA A 889 19.84 -4.05 36.08
CA ALA A 889 20.39 -4.51 37.35
C ALA A 889 21.91 -4.23 37.49
N TRP A 890 22.66 -4.19 36.38
CA TRP A 890 24.11 -3.93 36.41
C TRP A 890 24.45 -2.50 36.87
N ARG A 891 23.49 -1.56 36.89
CA ARG A 891 23.68 -0.20 37.43
C ARG A 891 24.08 -0.19 38.90
N ASN A 892 23.65 -1.21 39.65
CA ASN A 892 23.93 -1.40 41.07
C ASN A 892 25.15 -2.29 41.33
N SER A 893 25.75 -2.87 40.28
CA SER A 893 26.99 -3.66 40.39
C SER A 893 28.22 -2.76 40.58
N THR A 894 29.36 -3.38 40.90
CA THR A 894 30.69 -2.76 40.88
C THR A 894 31.45 -3.08 39.58
N GLY A 895 32.55 -2.37 39.32
CA GLY A 895 33.45 -2.63 38.19
C GLY A 895 32.80 -2.50 36.80
N LEU A 896 33.24 -3.34 35.86
CA LEU A 896 32.88 -3.32 34.44
C LEU A 896 31.36 -3.40 34.19
N LYS A 897 30.62 -4.18 34.99
CA LYS A 897 29.15 -4.27 34.87
C LYS A 897 28.48 -2.90 35.02
N LYS A 898 28.94 -2.10 35.99
CA LYS A 898 28.43 -0.73 36.21
C LYS A 898 28.66 0.18 35.01
N LEU A 899 29.84 0.08 34.39
CA LEU A 899 30.18 0.82 33.19
C LEU A 899 29.30 0.41 32.00
N LEU A 900 29.22 -0.89 31.72
CA LEU A 900 28.42 -1.45 30.62
C LEU A 900 26.91 -1.18 30.78
N SER A 901 26.37 -1.14 32.01
CA SER A 901 24.95 -0.86 32.29
C SER A 901 24.40 0.48 31.77
N ARG A 902 25.28 1.36 31.29
CA ARG A 902 24.97 2.67 30.71
C ARG A 902 24.96 2.64 29.18
N PHE A 903 25.57 1.65 28.55
CA PHE A 903 25.64 1.53 27.09
C PHE A 903 24.41 0.84 26.51
N SER A 904 23.96 1.34 25.35
CA SER A 904 22.97 0.69 24.49
C SER A 904 23.25 1.04 23.03
N SER A 905 22.82 0.18 22.10
CA SER A 905 22.97 0.38 20.65
C SER A 905 21.66 0.08 19.95
N GLN A 906 21.39 0.83 18.89
CA GLN A 906 20.37 0.50 17.90
C GLN A 906 21.02 0.58 16.52
N THR A 907 21.03 -0.54 15.80
CA THR A 907 21.58 -0.65 14.45
C THR A 907 20.51 -1.22 13.52
N ASN A 908 20.39 -0.61 12.34
CA ASN A 908 19.47 -0.99 11.27
C ASN A 908 20.25 -0.90 9.95
N TRP A 909 20.22 -1.97 9.16
CA TRP A 909 20.89 -2.04 7.86
C TRP A 909 19.96 -2.69 6.85
N ASN A 910 19.59 -1.92 5.83
CA ASN A 910 18.71 -2.34 4.76
C ASN A 910 19.52 -2.19 3.47
N ILE A 911 19.54 -3.22 2.64
CA ILE A 911 20.17 -3.25 1.32
C ILE A 911 19.15 -3.86 0.38
N GLN A 912 18.92 -3.21 -0.74
CA GLN A 912 18.29 -3.79 -1.91
C GLN A 912 19.19 -3.43 -3.09
N ARG A 913 19.70 -4.41 -3.82
CA ARG A 913 20.53 -4.21 -5.01
C ARG A 913 19.93 -5.01 -6.17
N LYS A 914 19.97 -4.43 -7.37
CA LYS A 914 19.64 -5.07 -8.63
C LYS A 914 20.89 -5.00 -9.51
N LEU A 915 21.39 -6.17 -9.93
CA LEU A 915 22.65 -6.29 -10.67
C LEU A 915 22.49 -7.19 -11.90
N THR A 916 23.31 -6.95 -12.92
CA THR A 916 23.40 -7.76 -14.15
C THR A 916 24.61 -8.71 -14.17
N ASP A 917 25.50 -8.65 -13.17
CA ASP A 917 26.72 -9.47 -13.10
C ASP A 917 26.43 -10.98 -13.05
N ASP A 918 27.06 -11.73 -13.95
CA ASP A 918 26.85 -13.17 -14.09
C ASP A 918 27.52 -14.03 -13.02
N ARG A 919 28.41 -13.45 -12.20
CA ARG A 919 29.17 -14.21 -11.20
C ARG A 919 28.32 -14.50 -9.98
N LEU A 920 27.97 -15.77 -9.82
CA LEU A 920 27.21 -16.34 -8.71
C LEU A 920 27.65 -15.82 -7.32
N SER A 921 28.95 -15.70 -7.08
CA SER A 921 29.52 -15.20 -5.81
C SER A 921 29.21 -13.72 -5.52
N ILE A 922 28.95 -12.91 -6.54
CA ILE A 922 28.52 -11.51 -6.41
C ILE A 922 27.00 -11.43 -6.28
N ARG A 923 26.25 -12.19 -7.11
CA ARG A 923 24.79 -12.34 -7.00
C ARG A 923 24.34 -12.69 -5.55
N PHE A 924 25.10 -13.57 -4.88
CA PHE A 924 24.86 -13.98 -3.48
C PHE A 924 25.40 -13.06 -2.38
N SER A 925 26.16 -12.01 -2.68
CA SER A 925 26.87 -11.24 -1.64
C SER A 925 26.27 -9.86 -1.44
N PRO A 926 25.49 -9.61 -0.36
CA PRO A 926 25.03 -8.26 -0.02
C PRO A 926 26.19 -7.31 0.30
N PHE A 927 27.40 -7.85 0.49
CA PHE A 927 28.61 -7.14 0.89
C PHE A 927 29.68 -7.11 -0.21
N ALA A 928 29.35 -7.46 -1.46
CA ALA A 928 30.25 -7.30 -2.59
C ALA A 928 30.73 -5.84 -2.65
N LYS A 929 32.04 -5.63 -2.53
CA LYS A 929 32.71 -4.32 -2.48
C LYS A 929 33.20 -3.83 -3.84
N ILE A 930 33.28 -4.72 -4.82
CA ILE A 930 33.74 -4.44 -6.18
C ILE A 930 32.66 -4.98 -7.12
N ILE A 931 31.79 -4.09 -7.55
CA ILE A 931 30.81 -4.26 -8.62
C ILE A 931 31.09 -3.07 -9.54
N LYS A 932 31.12 -3.25 -10.87
CA LYS A 932 31.21 -2.08 -11.76
C LYS A 932 29.93 -1.27 -11.61
N ASP A 933 29.99 0.06 -11.72
CA ASP A 933 28.76 0.84 -11.63
C ASP A 933 27.80 0.56 -12.80
N GLU A 934 28.30 0.08 -13.96
CA GLU A 934 27.53 -0.51 -15.07
C GLU A 934 26.68 -1.71 -14.62
N ASP A 935 27.29 -2.68 -13.93
CA ASP A 935 26.65 -3.93 -13.49
C ASP A 935 25.63 -3.70 -12.36
N LEU A 936 25.65 -2.54 -11.69
CA LEU A 936 24.72 -2.16 -10.63
C LEU A 936 23.66 -1.22 -11.19
N ILE A 937 22.63 -1.77 -11.83
CA ILE A 937 21.57 -0.97 -12.47
C ILE A 937 20.72 -0.17 -11.46
N ALA A 938 20.43 -0.74 -10.29
CA ALA A 938 19.68 -0.04 -9.23
C ALA A 938 20.08 -0.49 -7.82
N SER A 939 19.98 0.41 -6.85
CA SER A 939 20.28 0.10 -5.44
C SER A 939 19.56 1.02 -4.47
N LYS A 940 18.98 0.48 -3.39
CA LYS A 940 18.47 1.21 -2.22
C LYS A 940 19.18 0.67 -0.97
N GLU A 941 20.14 1.40 -0.44
CA GLU A 941 20.92 1.03 0.75
C GLU A 941 20.72 2.06 1.87
N LEU A 942 20.44 1.59 3.07
CA LEU A 942 20.26 2.41 4.27
C LEU A 942 20.92 1.74 5.48
N PHE A 943 22.05 2.26 5.91
CA PHE A 943 22.72 1.89 7.16
C PHE A 943 22.53 3.00 8.20
N ARG A 944 22.07 2.65 9.40
CA ARG A 944 22.00 3.54 10.55
C ARG A 944 22.43 2.79 11.80
N SER A 945 23.44 3.29 12.50
CA SER A 945 23.83 2.80 13.82
C SER A 945 23.92 3.97 14.79
N THR A 946 23.38 3.82 15.99
CA THR A 946 23.50 4.83 17.05
C THR A 946 23.90 4.15 18.36
N TRP A 947 25.05 4.54 18.89
CA TRP A 947 25.57 4.12 20.19
C TRP A 947 25.27 5.18 21.23
N PHE A 948 24.61 4.77 22.31
CA PHE A 948 24.20 5.66 23.40
C PHE A 948 24.94 5.30 24.67
N TYR A 949 25.39 6.31 25.41
CA TYR A 949 25.77 6.19 26.81
C TYR A 949 24.83 6.99 27.69
N ASN A 950 24.33 6.33 28.73
CA ASN A 950 23.41 6.88 29.71
C ASN A 950 22.08 7.37 29.09
N ARG A 951 21.56 6.63 28.08
CA ARG A 951 20.38 6.97 27.26
C ARG A 951 19.13 7.37 28.06
N SER A 952 18.94 6.83 29.26
CA SER A 952 17.79 7.10 30.12
C SER A 952 18.08 7.98 31.35
N HIS A 953 19.23 8.65 31.41
CA HIS A 953 19.67 9.37 32.61
C HIS A 953 19.38 10.87 32.55
N ALA A 954 18.75 11.39 33.60
CA ALA A 954 18.17 12.73 33.63
C ALA A 954 19.17 13.89 33.61
N LYS A 955 20.43 13.68 34.03
CA LYS A 955 21.44 14.76 34.10
C LYS A 955 22.41 14.82 32.93
N TYR A 956 22.68 13.72 32.25
CA TYR A 956 23.65 13.69 31.15
C TYR A 956 23.55 12.40 30.34
N GLY A 957 23.97 12.49 29.09
CA GLY A 957 24.23 11.35 28.21
C GLY A 957 24.99 11.81 26.97
N PHE A 958 25.46 10.86 26.19
CA PHE A 958 26.00 11.14 24.86
C PHE A 958 25.56 10.05 23.88
N ASP A 959 25.51 10.42 22.61
CA ASP A 959 25.28 9.50 21.52
C ASP A 959 26.19 9.81 20.33
N PHE A 960 26.60 8.75 19.64
CA PHE A 960 27.34 8.79 18.39
C PHE A 960 26.53 8.04 17.33
N GLY A 961 26.30 8.67 16.19
CA GLY A 961 25.51 8.13 15.10
C GLY A 961 26.32 8.04 13.81
N ILE A 962 26.18 6.91 13.13
CA ILE A 962 26.59 6.71 11.74
C ILE A 962 25.32 6.53 10.92
N PHE A 963 25.23 7.25 9.81
CA PHE A 963 24.17 7.14 8.82
C PHE A 963 24.80 7.08 7.43
N SER A 964 24.36 6.14 6.60
CA SER A 964 24.71 6.06 5.18
C SER A 964 23.47 5.68 4.40
N SER A 965 23.17 6.44 3.34
CA SER A 965 22.09 6.19 2.39
C SER A 965 22.66 6.21 0.98
N ARG A 966 22.36 5.21 0.14
CA ARG A 966 22.67 5.19 -1.30
C ARG A 966 21.38 4.82 -2.04
N ASN A 967 20.96 5.65 -2.97
CA ASN A 967 19.85 5.37 -3.89
C ASN A 967 20.38 5.52 -5.32
N LYS A 968 20.36 4.46 -6.12
CA LYS A 968 20.62 4.49 -7.57
C LYS A 968 19.38 3.95 -8.27
N GLN A 969 18.90 4.68 -9.26
CA GLN A 969 17.71 4.35 -10.03
C GLN A 969 18.08 4.26 -11.51
N LEU A 970 17.61 3.20 -12.18
CA LEU A 970 17.65 3.05 -13.63
C LEU A 970 16.57 3.92 -14.28
N LEU A 971 16.94 4.60 -15.35
CA LEU A 971 16.09 5.47 -16.16
C LEU A 971 16.19 5.04 -17.63
N THR A 972 15.31 5.54 -18.49
CA THR A 972 15.36 5.24 -19.94
C THR A 972 16.67 5.72 -20.56
N ASP A 973 17.09 6.93 -20.22
CA ASP A 973 18.26 7.61 -20.80
C ASP A 973 19.57 7.42 -20.02
N GLY A 974 19.56 6.64 -18.92
CA GLY A 974 20.74 6.45 -18.05
C GLY A 974 20.40 6.10 -16.61
N PHE A 975 21.07 6.73 -15.65
CA PHE A 975 20.80 6.60 -14.21
C PHE A 975 20.83 7.93 -13.44
N GLU A 976 20.21 7.92 -12.26
CA GLU A 976 20.44 8.95 -11.23
C GLU A 976 20.83 8.26 -9.91
N ALA A 977 21.94 8.68 -9.31
CA ALA A 977 22.50 8.13 -8.09
C ALA A 977 22.72 9.22 -7.02
N ARG A 978 22.06 9.06 -5.87
CA ARG A 978 22.15 9.92 -4.69
C ARG A 978 22.80 9.18 -3.53
N GLU A 979 23.80 9.77 -2.90
CA GLU A 979 24.47 9.20 -1.73
C GLU A 979 24.56 10.24 -0.60
N ILE A 980 24.27 9.82 0.63
CA ILE A 980 24.41 10.65 1.83
C ILE A 980 25.14 9.83 2.90
N LYS A 981 26.33 10.26 3.30
CA LYS A 981 27.06 9.75 4.46
C LYS A 981 27.08 10.83 5.55
N GLU A 982 26.77 10.46 6.78
CA GLU A 982 26.76 11.35 7.93
C GLU A 982 27.30 10.63 9.17
N ASN A 983 28.25 11.26 9.85
CA ASN A 983 28.68 10.89 11.19
C ASN A 983 28.35 12.06 12.11
N HIS A 984 27.65 11.80 13.22
CA HIS A 984 27.35 12.83 14.22
C HIS A 984 27.66 12.39 15.64
N PHE A 985 27.97 13.38 16.47
CA PHE A 985 28.19 13.21 17.90
C PHE A 985 27.39 14.26 18.67
N ASN A 986 26.75 13.80 19.74
CA ASN A 986 25.76 14.56 20.48
C ASN A 986 26.00 14.39 21.98
N ILE A 987 26.32 15.48 22.67
CA ILE A 987 26.38 15.54 24.14
C ILE A 987 25.14 16.26 24.64
N ARG A 988 24.54 15.77 25.72
CA ARG A 988 23.49 16.46 26.48
C ARG A 988 23.85 16.52 27.97
N TYR A 989 23.62 17.66 28.59
CA TYR A 989 23.87 17.91 30.00
C TYR A 989 22.79 18.80 30.60
N SER A 990 22.14 18.31 31.65
CA SER A 990 21.13 19.02 32.43
C SER A 990 21.65 19.21 33.85
N PRO A 991 22.30 20.35 34.15
CA PRO A 991 22.84 20.63 35.49
C PRO A 991 21.73 20.75 36.54
N GLN A 992 20.61 21.35 36.12
CA GLN A 992 19.35 21.49 36.85
C GLN A 992 18.21 20.93 35.96
N LYS A 993 16.98 20.79 36.48
CA LYS A 993 15.86 20.23 35.70
C LYS A 993 15.36 21.21 34.63
N GLU A 994 15.62 22.49 34.86
CA GLU A 994 15.17 23.65 34.11
C GLU A 994 16.13 23.99 32.96
N PHE A 995 17.30 23.38 32.89
CA PHE A 995 18.31 23.63 31.87
C PHE A 995 18.74 22.36 31.15
N LEU A 996 18.94 22.48 29.84
CA LEU A 996 19.52 21.46 28.98
C LEU A 996 20.53 22.14 28.06
N LEU A 997 21.80 21.88 28.31
CA LEU A 997 22.89 22.19 27.40
C LEU A 997 23.07 21.00 26.46
N ARG A 998 23.23 21.28 25.17
CA ARG A 998 23.47 20.28 24.14
C ARG A 998 24.61 20.77 23.25
N PHE A 999 25.52 19.87 22.90
CA PHE A 999 26.56 20.13 21.90
C PHE A 999 26.45 19.06 20.83
N PHE A 1000 26.16 19.48 19.61
CA PHE A 1000 26.04 18.62 18.45
C PHE A 1000 27.15 18.96 17.45
N THR A 1001 27.81 17.95 16.90
CA THR A 1001 28.77 18.12 15.81
C THR A 1001 28.52 17.03 14.78
N MET A 1002 28.64 17.37 13.49
CA MET A 1002 28.49 16.42 12.40
C MET A 1002 29.47 16.66 11.26
N GLN A 1003 29.82 15.58 10.58
CA GLN A 1003 30.44 15.60 9.26
C GLN A 1003 29.54 14.82 8.31
N LYS A 1004 29.16 15.47 7.21
CA LYS A 1004 28.25 14.95 6.20
C LYS A 1004 28.90 15.03 4.82
N THR A 1005 28.51 14.13 3.93
CA THR A 1005 28.89 14.16 2.52
C THR A 1005 27.67 13.76 1.70
N ARG A 1006 27.32 14.58 0.72
CA ARG A 1006 26.23 14.38 -0.24
C ARG A 1006 26.86 14.22 -1.62
N LYS A 1007 26.45 13.21 -2.38
CA LYS A 1007 26.79 13.05 -3.80
C LYS A 1007 25.52 12.93 -4.62
N LEU A 1008 25.48 13.63 -5.75
CA LEU A 1008 24.55 13.39 -6.86
C LEU A 1008 25.41 13.04 -8.09
N ALA A 1009 25.00 12.00 -8.81
CA ALA A 1009 25.67 11.55 -10.03
C ALA A 1009 24.63 11.05 -11.05
N SER A 1010 24.76 11.49 -12.29
CA SER A 1010 24.00 11.07 -13.46
C SER A 1010 24.93 11.10 -14.68
N ASP A 1011 24.66 10.23 -15.64
CA ASP A 1011 25.37 10.02 -16.91
C ASP A 1011 24.68 10.73 -18.10
N PHE A 1012 23.47 11.25 -17.93
CA PHE A 1012 22.75 12.04 -18.95
C PHE A 1012 22.41 13.47 -18.49
N LEU A 1013 22.38 13.74 -17.18
CA LEU A 1013 22.21 15.09 -16.61
C LEU A 1013 23.49 15.57 -15.92
N GLU A 1014 24.60 15.58 -16.66
CA GLU A 1014 25.95 15.78 -16.10
C GLU A 1014 26.12 17.10 -15.34
N THR A 1015 25.44 18.18 -15.76
CA THR A 1015 25.50 19.51 -15.09
C THR A 1015 25.04 19.50 -13.64
N ARG A 1016 24.30 18.46 -13.21
CA ARG A 1016 23.80 18.29 -11.84
C ARG A 1016 24.77 17.54 -10.92
N ASN A 1017 25.89 17.05 -11.44
CA ASN A 1017 26.80 16.20 -10.68
C ASN A 1017 27.57 17.00 -9.62
N TYR A 1018 27.57 16.52 -8.36
CA TYR A 1018 28.31 17.16 -7.27
C TYR A 1018 28.72 16.20 -6.17
N ILE A 1019 29.75 16.58 -5.40
CA ILE A 1019 30.10 15.92 -4.14
C ILE A 1019 30.32 17.01 -3.09
N ILE A 1020 29.31 17.30 -2.28
CA ILE A 1020 29.36 18.33 -1.25
C ILE A 1020 29.71 17.71 0.10
N ARG A 1021 30.83 18.15 0.69
CA ARG A 1021 31.21 17.85 2.08
C ARG A 1021 30.76 18.99 2.99
N GLU A 1022 30.02 18.66 4.05
CA GLU A 1022 29.55 19.59 5.07
C GLU A 1022 30.13 19.22 6.44
N LYS A 1023 30.60 20.22 7.19
CA LYS A 1023 31.00 20.10 8.60
C LYS A 1023 30.19 21.11 9.41
N ALA A 1024 29.56 20.70 10.49
CA ALA A 1024 28.78 21.60 11.33
C ALA A 1024 29.04 21.39 12.82
N MET A 1025 29.08 22.49 13.57
CA MET A 1025 29.11 22.51 15.03
C MET A 1025 27.96 23.38 15.56
N THR A 1026 27.12 22.81 16.42
CA THR A 1026 25.90 23.43 16.95
C THR A 1026 25.82 23.27 18.47
N PRO A 1027 26.40 24.21 19.25
CA PRO A 1027 25.97 24.45 20.62
C PRO A 1027 24.49 24.89 20.70
N GLU A 1028 23.76 24.31 21.64
CA GLU A 1028 22.34 24.55 21.91
C GLU A 1028 22.13 24.68 23.44
N ILE A 1029 21.46 25.75 23.86
CA ILE A 1029 21.03 25.96 25.25
C ILE A 1029 19.50 26.03 25.28
N SER A 1030 18.89 25.17 26.08
CA SER A 1030 17.46 25.15 26.32
C SER A 1030 17.16 25.42 27.79
N TRP A 1031 16.29 26.40 28.05
CA TRP A 1031 15.77 26.75 29.37
C TRP A 1031 14.27 26.47 29.41
N GLN A 1032 13.86 25.61 30.34
CA GLN A 1032 12.48 25.16 30.55
C GLN A 1032 12.12 25.29 32.05
N PRO A 1033 11.87 26.50 32.56
CA PRO A 1033 11.58 26.74 33.98
C PRO A 1033 10.25 26.12 34.44
N THR A 1034 9.34 25.85 33.51
CA THR A 1034 8.09 25.14 33.78
C THR A 1034 7.75 24.21 32.61
N ASN A 1035 6.86 23.23 32.83
CA ASN A 1035 6.32 22.40 31.75
C ASN A 1035 5.48 23.20 30.72
N LYS A 1036 5.22 24.49 30.96
CA LYS A 1036 4.46 25.36 30.06
C LYS A 1036 5.34 26.21 29.14
N PHE A 1037 6.64 26.35 29.41
CA PHE A 1037 7.47 27.35 28.73
C PHE A 1037 8.89 26.83 28.50
N ARG A 1038 9.37 26.93 27.27
CA ARG A 1038 10.73 26.57 26.88
C ARG A 1038 11.28 27.59 25.88
N ILE A 1039 12.45 28.14 26.18
CA ILE A 1039 13.30 28.86 25.21
C ILE A 1039 14.47 27.95 24.84
N THR A 1040 14.83 27.92 23.56
CA THR A 1040 16.02 27.22 23.06
C THR A 1040 16.78 28.13 22.11
N GLY A 1041 18.01 28.51 22.47
CA GLY A 1041 18.95 29.22 21.61
C GLY A 1041 19.94 28.23 20.99
N LYS A 1042 20.24 28.40 19.71
CA LYS A 1042 21.22 27.60 18.96
C LYS A 1042 22.12 28.51 18.14
N TYR A 1043 23.38 28.14 18.03
CA TYR A 1043 24.32 28.77 17.12
C TYR A 1043 25.04 27.68 16.33
N SER A 1044 24.96 27.72 15.00
CA SER A 1044 25.57 26.74 14.10
C SER A 1044 26.67 27.40 13.27
N LEU A 1045 27.86 26.82 13.33
CA LEU A 1045 28.96 27.08 12.40
C LEU A 1045 28.96 25.96 11.36
N ILE A 1046 28.76 26.28 10.08
CA ILE A 1046 28.64 25.30 9.00
C ILE A 1046 29.62 25.67 7.87
N ASP A 1047 30.48 24.73 7.51
CA ASP A 1047 31.38 24.80 6.35
C ASP A 1047 30.91 23.77 5.32
N ARG A 1048 30.68 24.21 4.07
CA ARG A 1048 30.30 23.37 2.94
C ARG A 1048 31.27 23.60 1.78
N LYS A 1049 31.71 22.53 1.14
CA LYS A 1049 32.59 22.60 -0.04
C LYS A 1049 32.26 21.49 -1.04
N ASN A 1050 32.17 21.84 -2.33
CA ASN A 1050 32.20 20.89 -3.42
C ASN A 1050 33.63 20.32 -3.54
N ILE A 1051 33.73 19.00 -3.62
CA ILE A 1051 34.96 18.23 -3.71
C ILE A 1051 34.96 17.27 -4.92
N LEU A 1052 34.03 17.48 -5.86
CA LEU A 1052 34.10 16.87 -7.19
C LEU A 1052 35.32 17.44 -7.93
N VAL A 1053 36.08 16.59 -8.63
CA VAL A 1053 37.36 16.97 -9.26
C VAL A 1053 37.16 17.91 -10.46
N GLU A 1054 36.04 17.75 -11.17
CA GLU A 1054 35.64 18.55 -12.34
C GLU A 1054 34.86 19.83 -11.96
N GLY A 1055 34.47 20.00 -10.69
CA GLY A 1055 33.74 21.19 -10.23
C GLY A 1055 34.68 22.37 -9.94
N ASN A 1056 34.15 23.60 -9.91
CA ASN A 1056 34.94 24.81 -9.70
C ASN A 1056 35.42 25.00 -8.24
N GLY A 1057 35.22 23.99 -7.38
CA GLY A 1057 35.68 23.99 -5.99
C GLY A 1057 34.82 24.83 -5.04
N GLU A 1058 33.56 25.06 -5.43
CA GLU A 1058 32.60 25.99 -4.83
C GLU A 1058 32.44 25.75 -3.32
N SER A 1059 32.26 26.81 -2.54
CA SER A 1059 32.17 26.71 -1.08
C SER A 1059 31.22 27.71 -0.44
N ALA A 1060 30.62 27.31 0.69
CA ALA A 1060 29.72 28.13 1.49
C ALA A 1060 30.09 28.04 2.97
N ASN A 1061 30.37 29.19 3.57
CA ASN A 1061 30.61 29.36 5.01
C ASN A 1061 29.39 30.05 5.64
N VAL A 1062 28.64 29.31 6.45
CA VAL A 1062 27.37 29.75 7.04
C VAL A 1062 27.50 29.90 8.56
N ASN A 1063 27.19 31.09 9.06
CA ASN A 1063 27.05 31.39 10.48
C ASN A 1063 25.57 31.60 10.78
N GLU A 1064 24.98 30.74 11.60
CA GLU A 1064 23.54 30.67 11.80
C GLU A 1064 23.18 30.79 13.29
N PHE A 1065 22.35 31.77 13.64
CA PHE A 1065 21.73 31.87 14.96
C PHE A 1065 20.24 31.52 14.87
N SER A 1066 19.74 30.68 15.78
CA SER A 1066 18.34 30.27 15.83
C SER A 1066 17.80 30.36 17.25
N LEU A 1067 16.72 31.12 17.42
CA LEU A 1067 15.96 31.24 18.65
C LEU A 1067 14.61 30.54 18.50
N ASN A 1068 14.30 29.58 19.36
CA ASN A 1068 13.04 28.86 19.40
C ASN A 1068 12.33 29.10 20.74
N LEU A 1069 11.10 29.59 20.68
CA LEU A 1069 10.24 29.86 21.82
C LEU A 1069 9.05 28.92 21.74
N ARG A 1070 8.79 28.12 22.78
CA ARG A 1070 7.60 27.27 22.90
C ARG A 1070 6.85 27.56 24.19
N HIS A 1071 5.57 27.91 24.07
CA HIS A 1071 4.64 28.04 25.18
C HIS A 1071 3.47 27.07 25.00
N SER A 1072 3.34 26.11 25.92
CA SER A 1072 2.32 25.05 25.91
C SER A 1072 1.44 25.13 27.16
N LYS A 1073 0.17 25.49 27.00
CA LYS A 1073 -0.88 25.29 28.01
C LYS A 1073 -1.43 23.87 27.87
N VAL A 1074 -1.17 23.04 28.88
CA VAL A 1074 -1.54 21.61 28.93
C VAL A 1074 -2.96 21.38 28.40
N GLN A 1075 -3.10 20.44 27.44
CA GLN A 1075 -4.36 20.05 26.80
C GLN A 1075 -5.21 21.19 26.21
N ARG A 1076 -4.65 22.39 25.95
CA ARG A 1076 -5.41 23.52 25.37
C ARG A 1076 -4.70 24.28 24.25
N SER A 1077 -3.42 24.58 24.35
CA SER A 1077 -2.75 25.44 23.36
C SER A 1077 -1.24 25.22 23.34
N THR A 1078 -0.63 25.20 22.17
CA THR A 1078 0.83 25.26 21.98
C THR A 1078 1.16 26.30 20.93
N LEU A 1079 1.83 27.37 21.34
CA LEU A 1079 2.46 28.35 20.47
C LEU A 1079 3.96 28.05 20.38
N SER A 1080 4.49 27.96 19.16
CA SER A 1080 5.92 27.78 18.89
C SER A 1080 6.37 28.81 17.86
N ALA A 1081 7.27 29.72 18.24
CA ALA A 1081 7.90 30.67 17.34
C ALA A 1081 9.38 30.30 17.14
N ASN A 1082 9.88 30.39 15.92
CA ASN A 1082 11.29 30.26 15.60
C ASN A 1082 11.73 31.45 14.74
N VAL A 1083 12.88 32.03 15.08
CA VAL A 1083 13.57 33.05 14.27
C VAL A 1083 14.97 32.54 14.00
N LYS A 1084 15.39 32.62 12.74
CA LYS A 1084 16.64 32.11 12.22
C LYS A 1084 17.33 33.24 11.44
N TYR A 1085 18.57 33.53 11.80
CA TYR A 1085 19.42 34.51 11.12
C TYR A 1085 20.67 33.80 10.61
N ALA A 1086 20.87 33.78 9.29
CA ALA A 1086 21.98 33.10 8.65
C ALA A 1086 22.79 34.07 7.78
N ILE A 1087 24.07 34.21 8.09
CA ILE A 1087 25.05 34.94 7.27
C ILE A 1087 25.79 33.90 6.42
N ILE A 1088 25.65 34.00 5.11
CA ILE A 1088 26.25 33.09 4.13
C ILE A 1088 27.36 33.82 3.37
N LYS A 1089 28.59 33.34 3.48
CA LYS A 1089 29.68 33.70 2.55
C LYS A 1089 29.80 32.57 1.52
N PHE A 1090 29.61 32.88 0.25
CA PHE A 1090 29.59 31.91 -0.84
C PHE A 1090 30.65 32.30 -1.88
N ASP A 1091 31.25 31.28 -2.48
CA ASP A 1091 32.27 31.37 -3.52
C ASP A 1091 31.92 30.30 -4.58
N GLY A 1092 31.54 30.75 -5.78
CA GLY A 1092 30.92 29.95 -6.84
C GLY A 1092 29.72 30.64 -7.50
N GLU A 1093 29.09 29.95 -8.46
CA GLU A 1093 27.92 30.47 -9.20
C GLU A 1093 26.59 30.09 -8.54
N VAL A 1094 25.66 31.06 -8.45
CA VAL A 1094 24.41 30.93 -7.69
C VAL A 1094 23.33 30.15 -8.47
N ASN A 1095 23.24 30.33 -9.79
CA ASN A 1095 22.25 29.67 -10.64
C ASN A 1095 22.79 28.36 -11.23
N THR A 1096 23.22 27.46 -10.35
CA THR A 1096 23.69 26.12 -10.71
C THR A 1096 23.14 25.09 -9.73
N ALA A 1097 23.04 23.83 -10.15
CA ALA A 1097 22.72 22.71 -9.25
C ALA A 1097 23.57 22.68 -7.96
N VAL A 1098 24.87 22.97 -8.08
CA VAL A 1098 25.81 23.01 -6.94
C VAL A 1098 25.54 24.19 -6.03
N GLY A 1099 25.34 25.38 -6.59
CA GLY A 1099 25.00 26.60 -5.86
C GLY A 1099 23.71 26.47 -5.06
N TYR A 1100 22.64 25.93 -5.67
CA TYR A 1100 21.35 25.73 -5.03
C TYR A 1100 21.45 24.84 -3.77
N GLU A 1101 22.18 23.73 -3.83
CA GLU A 1101 22.36 22.80 -2.71
C GLU A 1101 23.36 23.33 -1.66
N LEU A 1102 24.44 24.03 -2.06
CA LEU A 1102 25.37 24.67 -1.13
C LEU A 1102 24.70 25.78 -0.31
N LEU A 1103 23.88 26.60 -0.95
CA LEU A 1103 23.14 27.70 -0.32
C LEU A 1103 21.88 27.22 0.43
N GLN A 1104 21.37 26.02 0.12
CA GLN A 1104 20.06 25.52 0.57
C GLN A 1104 18.90 26.46 0.24
N ALA A 1105 18.82 26.90 -1.03
CA ALA A 1105 17.79 27.83 -1.51
C ALA A 1105 17.71 29.17 -0.74
N LEU A 1106 18.83 29.60 -0.16
CA LEU A 1106 19.06 30.95 0.36
C LEU A 1106 19.97 31.71 -0.62
N GLN A 1107 20.20 33.00 -0.37
CA GLN A 1107 21.10 33.83 -1.19
C GLN A 1107 22.39 34.16 -0.42
N PRO A 1108 23.52 34.45 -1.09
CA PRO A 1108 24.72 34.96 -0.43
C PRO A 1108 24.42 36.22 0.40
N GLY A 1109 24.99 36.34 1.60
CA GLY A 1109 24.75 37.46 2.52
C GLY A 1109 23.79 37.15 3.67
N ASN A 1110 23.02 38.16 4.10
CA ASN A 1110 22.23 38.14 5.34
C ASN A 1110 20.79 37.65 5.10
N ASN A 1111 20.48 36.43 5.54
CA ASN A 1111 19.15 35.82 5.39
C ASN A 1111 18.42 35.77 6.74
N VAL A 1112 17.16 36.21 6.77
CA VAL A 1112 16.27 36.11 7.92
C VAL A 1112 15.12 35.18 7.57
N LEU A 1113 14.86 34.18 8.41
CA LEU A 1113 13.67 33.33 8.32
C LEU A 1113 12.95 33.32 9.67
N TRP A 1114 11.62 33.32 9.65
CA TRP A 1114 10.81 33.20 10.85
C TRP A 1114 9.61 32.29 10.59
N SER A 1115 9.22 31.53 11.61
CA SER A 1115 8.02 30.69 11.59
C SER A 1115 7.27 30.81 12.91
N VAL A 1116 5.95 30.94 12.86
CA VAL A 1116 5.06 30.92 14.03
C VAL A 1116 4.02 29.84 13.80
N ASN A 1117 4.05 28.81 14.63
CA ASN A 1117 3.12 27.69 14.60
C ASN A 1117 2.29 27.71 15.88
N TRP A 1118 0.97 27.89 15.76
CA TRP A 1118 0.02 27.94 16.85
C TRP A 1118 -1.03 26.84 16.69
N GLN A 1119 -1.01 25.88 17.62
CA GLN A 1119 -2.05 24.86 17.75
C GLN A 1119 -2.94 25.21 18.93
N LEU A 1120 -4.24 25.37 18.72
CA LEU A 1120 -5.25 25.67 19.74
C LEU A 1120 -6.31 24.57 19.72
N LYS A 1121 -6.51 23.89 20.84
CA LYS A 1121 -7.70 23.06 21.05
C LYS A 1121 -8.84 23.97 21.52
N ILE A 1122 -9.85 24.13 20.67
CA ILE A 1122 -11.00 25.01 20.91
C ILE A 1122 -11.99 24.31 21.85
N ALA A 1123 -12.29 23.04 21.58
CA ALA A 1123 -13.21 22.20 22.34
C ALA A 1123 -12.71 20.75 22.39
N SER A 1124 -13.41 19.86 23.11
CA SER A 1124 -13.27 18.41 22.90
C SER A 1124 -13.47 18.10 21.41
N GLY A 1125 -12.60 17.31 20.80
CA GLY A 1125 -12.69 16.99 19.37
C GLY A 1125 -12.44 18.15 18.39
N LEU A 1126 -12.05 19.36 18.79
CA LEU A 1126 -11.82 20.47 17.85
C LEU A 1126 -10.49 21.18 18.05
N GLN A 1127 -9.64 21.16 17.02
CA GLN A 1127 -8.36 21.86 17.00
C GLN A 1127 -8.22 22.81 15.80
N LEU A 1128 -7.62 23.97 16.05
CA LEU A 1128 -7.16 24.93 15.06
C LEU A 1128 -5.62 24.86 15.02
N GLN A 1129 -5.06 24.88 13.82
CA GLN A 1129 -3.63 25.02 13.58
C GLN A 1129 -3.39 26.19 12.63
N LEU A 1130 -2.60 27.16 13.06
CA LEU A 1130 -2.13 28.28 12.26
C LEU A 1130 -0.61 28.18 12.14
N ASN A 1131 -0.11 28.10 10.91
CA ASN A 1131 1.32 28.10 10.60
C ASN A 1131 1.60 29.32 9.72
N TYR A 1132 2.43 30.25 10.19
CA TYR A 1132 2.88 31.42 9.44
C TYR A 1132 4.39 31.33 9.26
N ASN A 1133 4.85 31.38 8.02
CA ASN A 1133 6.26 31.41 7.66
C ASN A 1133 6.57 32.72 6.92
N GLY A 1134 7.80 33.18 7.05
CA GLY A 1134 8.34 34.16 6.12
C GLY A 1134 9.85 34.13 6.04
N ARG A 1135 10.37 34.61 4.92
CA ARG A 1135 11.79 34.73 4.63
C ARG A 1135 12.11 36.07 3.97
N LYS A 1136 13.28 36.61 4.30
CA LYS A 1136 13.91 37.74 3.61
C LYS A 1136 15.35 37.36 3.32
N SER A 1137 15.64 37.17 2.04
CA SER A 1137 17.00 37.03 1.52
C SER A 1137 17.48 38.37 0.96
N PRO A 1138 18.81 38.56 0.80
CA PRO A 1138 19.36 39.67 0.02
C PRO A 1138 18.75 39.71 -1.38
N ASP A 1139 18.50 40.93 -1.86
CA ASP A 1139 18.02 41.30 -3.20
C ASP A 1139 16.69 40.68 -3.70
N SER A 1140 16.11 39.75 -2.94
CA SER A 1140 14.76 39.20 -3.13
C SER A 1140 13.70 40.02 -2.37
N PRO A 1141 12.45 40.14 -2.83
CA PRO A 1141 11.34 40.60 -2.00
C PRO A 1141 11.18 39.73 -0.73
N MET A 1142 10.51 40.29 0.28
CA MET A 1142 10.14 39.56 1.51
C MET A 1142 9.00 38.61 1.18
N ILE A 1143 9.15 37.32 1.48
CA ILE A 1143 8.13 36.30 1.16
C ILE A 1143 7.42 35.90 2.45
N HIS A 1144 6.09 35.77 2.36
CA HIS A 1144 5.19 35.43 3.46
C HIS A 1144 4.22 34.33 3.03
N THR A 1145 4.01 33.35 3.90
CA THR A 1145 3.05 32.26 3.69
C THR A 1145 2.27 32.01 4.98
N GLY A 1146 0.96 32.23 4.94
CA GLY A 1146 0.02 31.90 6.00
C GLY A 1146 -0.77 30.64 5.66
N ARG A 1147 -0.86 29.69 6.60
CA ARG A 1147 -1.69 28.49 6.51
C ARG A 1147 -2.54 28.37 7.76
N MET A 1148 -3.84 28.27 7.60
CA MET A 1148 -4.79 28.02 8.69
C MET A 1148 -5.55 26.74 8.39
N GLN A 1149 -5.69 25.86 9.38
CA GLN A 1149 -6.38 24.57 9.25
C GLN A 1149 -7.19 24.30 10.51
N ILE A 1150 -8.45 23.91 10.35
CA ILE A 1150 -9.33 23.44 11.41
C ILE A 1150 -9.52 21.94 11.21
N ASN A 1151 -9.28 21.16 12.27
CA ASN A 1151 -9.57 19.74 12.30
C ASN A 1151 -10.59 19.45 13.40
N ALA A 1152 -11.73 18.87 13.01
CA ALA A 1152 -12.58 18.12 13.91
C ALA A 1152 -12.05 16.68 14.01
N LEU A 1153 -12.00 16.14 15.22
CA LEU A 1153 -11.64 14.77 15.57
C LEU A 1153 -12.87 14.10 16.19
N PHE A 1154 -13.08 12.84 15.84
CA PHE A 1154 -14.23 12.03 16.24
C PHE A 1154 -13.76 10.78 16.97
#